data_AF-A0A9D8MXS8-F1
#
_entry.id   AF-A0A9D8MXS8-F1
#
_cell.length_a   1.000
_cell.length_b   1.000
_cell.length_c   1.000
_cell.angle_alpha   90.00
_cell.angle_beta   90.00
_cell.angle_gamma   90.00
#
_symmetry.space_group_name_H-M   'P 1'
#
loop_
_entity.id
_entity.type
_entity.pdbx_description
1 polymer ?
#
loop_
_entity_poly.entity_id
_entity_poly.type
_entity_poly.pdbx_seq_one_letter_code
_entity_poly.pdbx_strand_id
1 'polypeptide(L)'
;MKTIRYLAAAVLVLLTACMEDSILVDEIPDPAASESQESQASASLSCIVLQGSLEAPGSKVFISDGNLSPVWSEDDVIAVFDDTKHAFTVKECSGSKASFEGSINGSYSGTLYAAYPYDAVSSRSGATVSLVVPSSQKVRDGYAVDQDALPAVAASEDGTSFHFKNVAGLVRFEIASDDITSVRLEGNNGEALAGTVSVSFGSAEISAGGSSSSVTLSPGNGGTLAQGAYFMAVTPVNFSKGITLTLVNSNGLVATKTSSNAAVIERSGGINLGDVTTGLDWGESQEEEFNGTIESDDSDPDDEDIVSNTTFDYKVSVIFSGSGSATVKNADGLSVVIDGNDVTITNATKNNIVYELSGSTSDGSFKLYSSKKQAIVLNGVSIKNPNGAAINNQSKKRTFVVVKGVNSLADGPSYTDTPSGEDEKAAFFSEGQLVFSGSGSLTVTATGKAGISSDDYVRFMSSPTVKVNSTAGHGVRGKDYVIFDGGTTAINVSAGVVYDSEDAEYKGFSGVKSDGYFGMNKGSLAITNSGNGGKGIRAGSYDYDSTNHTVPDSYITGGSISITTTGSETNDVSCKAIKIGWATKNGTDDHAKVTANAGNFTISGGSLVLNCAKSECLEAKGNLTISGGQVWASSSADDAINSQGETNITGGYVYAFSSQNDAIDTNHDLKISGGYVIAVTTKGSPEVALDANTEEGYRLYIYSGATVVAYGGLERGYSASQTVKSMSCTAGKWNALYGGNAYLCAFKVPSGVSSVAVSAPSMSYGYSNVSVSGTTYANDTWAVSGISGGSQVSLGNYSGNDGGGGGNPGGGGGWHH
;
A
#
# COMPACT_ATOMS: atom_id res chain seq x y z
N MET A 1 57.35 11.50 47.81
CA MET A 1 57.84 12.90 47.71
C MET A 1 57.68 13.32 46.25
N LYS A 2 56.83 14.34 45.99
CA LYS A 2 56.72 15.17 44.75
C LYS A 2 56.21 14.50 43.44
N THR A 3 54.93 14.72 43.09
CA THR A 3 54.36 15.67 42.06
C THR A 3 54.49 15.17 40.61
N ILE A 4 53.43 14.79 39.86
CA ILE A 4 52.26 15.52 39.26
C ILE A 4 52.46 15.85 37.75
N ARG A 5 51.44 15.52 36.91
CA ARG A 5 51.11 15.93 35.50
C ARG A 5 51.80 15.19 34.34
N TYR A 6 51.23 14.95 33.15
CA TYR A 6 49.87 14.92 32.56
C TYR A 6 50.02 14.32 31.12
N LEU A 7 48.93 13.72 30.62
CA LEU A 7 48.47 13.60 29.21
C LEU A 7 49.18 12.72 28.14
N ALA A 8 48.34 11.83 27.59
CA ALA A 8 48.01 11.60 26.18
C ALA A 8 48.75 10.51 25.34
N ALA A 9 47.92 9.50 24.98
CA ALA A 9 47.74 8.83 23.69
C ALA A 9 48.92 8.06 23.03
N ALA A 10 48.73 6.76 22.80
CA ALA A 10 48.43 6.17 21.47
C ALA A 10 48.58 4.62 21.44
N VAL A 11 47.51 3.96 20.98
CA VAL A 11 47.44 2.86 19.97
C VAL A 11 48.55 1.79 19.93
N LEU A 12 48.18 0.50 20.04
CA LEU A 12 48.31 -0.54 18.98
C LEU A 12 48.21 -2.00 19.51
N VAL A 13 47.17 -2.69 19.02
CA VAL A 13 46.98 -4.12 18.63
C VAL A 13 48.05 -5.19 18.96
N LEU A 14 47.60 -6.35 19.48
CA LEU A 14 47.82 -7.77 19.06
C LEU A 14 47.60 -8.71 20.28
N LEU A 15 46.55 -9.54 20.32
CA LEU A 15 46.42 -10.96 19.87
C LEU A 15 47.26 -12.01 20.64
N THR A 16 46.58 -13.14 20.91
CA THR A 16 47.00 -14.49 21.37
C THR A 16 47.56 -14.65 22.81
N ALA A 17 47.36 -15.75 23.55
CA ALA A 17 46.45 -16.91 23.50
C ALA A 17 46.63 -17.75 24.81
N CYS A 18 45.69 -18.67 25.04
CA CYS A 18 45.84 -20.00 25.68
C CYS A 18 45.78 -20.21 27.21
N MET A 19 44.81 -21.09 27.54
CA MET A 19 44.89 -22.31 28.39
C MET A 19 44.86 -22.14 29.91
N GLU A 20 43.74 -22.51 30.53
CA GLU A 20 43.47 -23.82 31.18
C GLU A 20 44.23 -23.98 32.51
N ASP A 21 43.49 -23.96 33.62
CA ASP A 21 43.43 -25.10 34.53
C ASP A 21 42.37 -24.88 35.62
N SER A 22 41.52 -25.89 35.77
CA SER A 22 40.60 -26.08 36.89
C SER A 22 41.18 -27.19 37.76
N ILE A 23 41.06 -27.13 39.10
CA ILE A 23 40.85 -28.31 39.97
C ILE A 23 40.69 -27.90 41.45
N LEU A 24 39.53 -28.31 42.01
CA LEU A 24 39.15 -28.89 43.33
C LEU A 24 39.72 -28.24 44.62
N VAL A 25 39.03 -28.19 45.77
CA VAL A 25 38.26 -29.17 46.57
C VAL A 25 37.45 -28.30 47.59
N ASP A 26 36.22 -28.57 48.02
CA ASP A 26 35.90 -29.52 49.08
C ASP A 26 34.38 -29.61 49.32
N GLU A 27 33.93 -30.80 49.73
CA GLU A 27 32.53 -31.26 49.83
C GLU A 27 32.22 -31.63 51.29
N ILE A 28 31.21 -31.02 51.93
CA ILE A 28 30.64 -31.42 53.25
C ILE A 28 29.11 -31.09 53.25
N PRO A 29 28.24 -31.89 53.92
CA PRO A 29 26.95 -32.36 53.37
C PRO A 29 25.65 -31.70 53.90
N ASP A 30 24.56 -32.05 53.20
CA ASP A 30 23.08 -31.95 53.37
C ASP A 30 22.51 -31.72 54.80
N PRO A 31 21.39 -30.96 54.96
CA PRO A 31 20.06 -31.57 54.80
C PRO A 31 18.97 -30.69 54.14
N ALA A 32 18.25 -31.33 53.22
CA ALA A 32 16.99 -30.98 52.56
C ALA A 32 16.05 -29.96 53.23
N ALA A 33 15.66 -28.94 52.46
CA ALA A 33 14.33 -28.32 52.48
C ALA A 33 14.00 -27.80 51.07
N SER A 34 12.79 -28.10 50.60
CA SER A 34 12.30 -27.79 49.26
C SER A 34 12.07 -26.29 49.05
N GLU A 35 12.77 -25.67 48.10
CA GLU A 35 12.35 -24.38 47.52
C GLU A 35 12.55 -24.36 46.00
N SER A 36 11.55 -23.79 45.34
CA SER A 36 11.39 -23.56 43.92
C SER A 36 12.57 -22.84 43.28
N GLN A 37 13.04 -23.32 42.13
CA GLN A 37 13.92 -22.56 41.26
C GLN A 37 13.15 -21.38 40.65
N GLU A 38 13.46 -20.15 41.09
CA GLU A 38 13.30 -18.97 40.24
C GLU A 38 14.40 -19.01 39.17
N SER A 39 13.99 -19.44 37.98
CA SER A 39 14.69 -19.17 36.73
C SER A 39 14.64 -17.67 36.47
N GLN A 40 15.80 -16.99 36.53
CA GLN A 40 15.93 -15.65 35.98
C GLN A 40 15.75 -15.72 34.46
N ALA A 41 14.58 -15.31 34.00
CA ALA A 41 14.29 -15.13 32.58
C ALA A 41 15.12 -13.96 32.05
N SER A 42 16.16 -14.27 31.27
CA SER A 42 16.77 -13.33 30.33
C SER A 42 15.70 -12.94 29.31
N ALA A 43 15.12 -11.74 29.43
CA ALA A 43 14.18 -11.21 28.45
C ALA A 43 14.84 -11.16 27.07
N SER A 44 14.30 -11.90 26.10
CA SER A 44 14.72 -11.83 24.71
C SER A 44 14.27 -10.48 24.13
N LEU A 45 15.22 -9.67 23.69
CA LEU A 45 14.94 -8.50 22.87
C LEU A 45 14.46 -8.96 21.49
N SER A 46 13.25 -8.56 21.10
CA SER A 46 12.72 -8.79 19.76
C SER A 46 13.12 -7.60 18.90
N CYS A 47 13.94 -7.80 17.87
CA CYS A 47 14.12 -6.79 16.83
C CYS A 47 12.82 -6.73 16.02
N ILE A 48 12.17 -5.56 15.96
CA ILE A 48 10.92 -5.36 15.24
C ILE A 48 11.18 -4.32 14.15
N VAL A 49 10.80 -4.66 12.93
CA VAL A 49 10.76 -3.71 11.81
C VAL A 49 9.31 -3.23 11.67
N LEU A 50 9.11 -1.92 11.81
CA LEU A 50 7.81 -1.26 11.68
C LEU A 50 7.78 -0.47 10.37
N GLN A 51 6.59 -0.28 9.80
CA GLN A 51 6.38 0.57 8.63
C GLN A 51 5.64 1.84 9.05
N GLY A 52 5.96 2.99 8.46
CA GLY A 52 5.27 4.24 8.72
C GLY A 52 5.09 5.10 7.47
N SER A 53 3.97 5.83 7.40
CA SER A 53 3.68 6.82 6.37
C SER A 53 3.26 8.16 6.96
N LEU A 54 3.39 9.24 6.18
CA LEU A 54 3.03 10.62 6.52
C LEU A 54 1.86 11.13 5.65
N GLU A 55 0.92 11.89 6.21
CA GLU A 55 -0.21 12.54 5.49
C GLU A 55 0.15 13.92 4.90
N ALA A 56 -0.19 14.19 3.64
CA ALA A 56 0.02 15.50 2.99
C ALA A 56 -1.23 16.40 3.05
N PRO A 57 -1.10 17.74 2.99
CA PRO A 57 0.11 18.55 3.15
C PRO A 57 0.18 19.08 4.59
N GLY A 58 0.82 18.31 5.47
CA GLY A 58 1.14 18.74 6.84
C GLY A 58 2.38 18.07 7.41
N SER A 59 3.12 17.34 6.58
CA SER A 59 4.23 16.51 7.03
C SER A 59 5.43 16.66 6.09
N LYS A 60 6.62 16.80 6.70
CA LYS A 60 7.96 16.91 6.12
C LYS A 60 8.06 17.38 4.66
N VAL A 61 8.06 18.68 4.43
CA VAL A 61 8.15 19.22 3.07
C VAL A 61 9.60 19.15 2.55
N PHE A 62 9.82 18.38 1.48
CA PHE A 62 11.03 18.48 0.63
C PHE A 62 10.76 19.34 -0.61
N ILE A 63 11.81 19.97 -1.14
CA ILE A 63 11.81 20.55 -2.49
C ILE A 63 12.71 19.69 -3.38
N SER A 64 12.13 18.93 -4.30
CA SER A 64 12.80 18.54 -5.56
C SER A 64 12.00 19.11 -6.72
N ASP A 65 12.66 19.88 -7.59
CA ASP A 65 12.13 20.35 -8.87
C ASP A 65 10.79 21.12 -8.80
N GLY A 66 10.59 21.88 -7.72
CA GLY A 66 9.43 22.78 -7.57
C GLY A 66 8.13 22.13 -7.08
N ASN A 67 8.12 20.83 -6.75
CA ASN A 67 6.98 20.15 -6.15
C ASN A 67 7.21 19.86 -4.65
N LEU A 68 6.18 20.11 -3.84
CA LEU A 68 6.15 19.82 -2.40
C LEU A 68 5.80 18.33 -2.21
N SER A 69 6.58 17.58 -1.43
CA SER A 69 6.24 16.20 -1.07
C SER A 69 6.63 15.89 0.38
N PRO A 70 5.82 15.11 1.13
CA PRO A 70 6.21 14.59 2.44
C PRO A 70 7.40 13.65 2.28
N VAL A 71 8.47 13.82 3.05
CA VAL A 71 9.69 12.98 2.93
C VAL A 71 10.27 12.57 4.29
N TRP A 72 10.45 11.27 4.52
CA TRP A 72 11.30 10.75 5.60
C TRP A 72 12.79 10.79 5.24
N SER A 73 13.67 10.94 6.24
CA SER A 73 15.13 10.91 6.13
C SER A 73 15.70 9.77 6.98
N GLU A 74 16.85 9.22 6.60
CA GLU A 74 17.49 8.08 7.30
C GLU A 74 17.80 8.36 8.78
N ASP A 75 18.02 9.62 9.16
CA ASP A 75 18.32 10.03 10.53
C ASP A 75 17.07 10.21 11.41
N ASP A 76 15.86 10.03 10.86
CA ASP A 76 14.63 10.26 11.60
C ASP A 76 14.37 9.18 12.65
N VAL A 77 13.97 9.62 13.85
CA VAL A 77 13.63 8.73 14.96
C VAL A 77 12.20 8.99 15.42
N ILE A 78 11.41 7.92 15.55
CA ILE A 78 10.08 7.93 16.15
C ILE A 78 10.13 7.33 17.56
N ALA A 79 9.28 7.85 18.44
CA ALA A 79 8.97 7.23 19.73
C ALA A 79 7.85 6.21 19.53
N VAL A 80 8.07 4.96 19.91
CA VAL A 80 7.05 3.90 19.94
C VAL A 80 6.77 3.51 21.39
N PHE A 81 5.50 3.31 21.73
CA PHE A 81 5.08 3.05 23.10
C PHE A 81 4.44 1.67 23.31
N ASP A 82 4.97 0.93 24.27
CA ASP A 82 4.45 -0.34 24.81
C ASP A 82 4.03 -0.24 26.30
N ASP A 83 3.89 1.00 26.80
CA ASP A 83 3.89 1.47 28.21
C ASP A 83 5.19 2.17 28.62
N THR A 84 6.29 1.89 27.90
CA THR A 84 7.54 2.65 27.96
C THR A 84 7.86 3.30 26.60
N LYS A 85 8.77 4.29 26.56
CA LYS A 85 9.14 5.03 25.33
C LYS A 85 10.37 4.38 24.69
N HIS A 86 10.21 3.83 23.48
CA HIS A 86 11.28 3.20 22.70
C HIS A 86 11.65 4.02 21.46
N ALA A 87 12.92 4.00 21.07
CA ALA A 87 13.41 4.67 19.88
C ALA A 87 13.39 3.70 18.68
N PHE A 88 12.86 4.18 17.56
CA PHE A 88 12.82 3.47 16.29
C PHE A 88 13.36 4.40 15.21
N THR A 89 14.43 3.99 14.53
CA THR A 89 15.15 4.82 13.55
C THR A 89 14.78 4.38 12.15
N VAL A 90 14.68 5.32 11.20
CA VAL A 90 14.45 4.98 9.79
C VAL A 90 15.55 4.02 9.29
N LYS A 91 15.12 2.93 8.65
CA LYS A 91 15.98 1.93 8.02
C LYS A 91 16.03 2.14 6.51
N GLU A 92 14.87 2.36 5.90
CA GLU A 92 14.71 2.68 4.48
C GLU A 92 13.58 3.69 4.32
N CYS A 93 13.73 4.67 3.42
CA CYS A 93 12.69 5.65 3.12
C CYS A 93 12.56 5.92 1.62
N SER A 94 11.33 6.19 1.18
CA SER A 94 11.02 6.64 -0.17
C SER A 94 9.81 7.58 -0.12
N GLY A 95 10.05 8.87 -0.34
CA GLY A 95 9.03 9.90 -0.20
C GLY A 95 8.35 9.86 1.18
N SER A 96 7.02 9.82 1.19
CA SER A 96 6.19 9.87 2.41
C SER A 96 6.19 8.57 3.23
N LYS A 97 6.92 7.53 2.78
CA LYS A 97 6.97 6.21 3.41
C LYS A 97 8.36 5.91 3.96
N ALA A 98 8.41 5.27 5.13
CA ALA A 98 9.63 4.76 5.72
C ALA A 98 9.39 3.42 6.44
N SER A 99 10.42 2.59 6.49
CA SER A 99 10.53 1.51 7.47
C SER A 99 11.40 1.98 8.62
N PHE A 100 11.08 1.52 9.83
CA PHE A 100 11.78 1.86 11.06
C PHE A 100 12.26 0.58 11.73
N GLU A 101 13.46 0.63 12.27
CA GLU A 101 14.06 -0.46 13.04
C GLU A 101 14.27 -0.02 14.49
N GLY A 102 13.86 -0.89 15.41
CA GLY A 102 13.95 -0.67 16.85
C GLY A 102 13.67 -1.96 17.62
N SER A 103 13.64 -1.86 18.94
CA SER A 103 13.37 -3.01 19.81
C SER A 103 12.42 -2.63 20.92
N ILE A 104 11.51 -3.55 21.23
CA ILE A 104 10.57 -3.47 22.34
C ILE A 104 10.88 -4.65 23.28
N ASN A 105 10.71 -4.45 24.59
CA ASN A 105 10.98 -5.49 25.57
C ASN A 105 9.81 -6.48 25.63
N GLY A 106 10.07 -7.76 25.31
CA GLY A 106 9.09 -8.84 25.44
C GLY A 106 8.17 -9.05 24.23
N SER A 107 7.16 -9.91 24.39
CA SER A 107 6.13 -10.16 23.38
C SER A 107 4.97 -9.20 23.61
N TYR A 108 4.71 -8.33 22.63
CA TYR A 108 3.63 -7.35 22.69
C TYR A 108 2.38 -7.84 21.95
N SER A 109 1.20 -7.64 22.54
CA SER A 109 -0.11 -7.88 21.90
C SER A 109 -1.04 -6.68 22.17
N GLY A 110 -1.35 -5.88 21.16
CA GLY A 110 -2.22 -4.70 21.30
C GLY A 110 -2.00 -3.63 20.23
N THR A 111 -2.57 -2.44 20.43
CA THR A 111 -2.37 -1.25 19.58
C THR A 111 -1.10 -0.53 19.99
N LEU A 112 -0.10 -0.47 19.08
CA LEU A 112 1.07 0.36 19.31
C LEU A 112 0.74 1.82 19.04
N TYR A 113 1.36 2.71 19.80
CA TYR A 113 1.29 4.15 19.56
C TYR A 113 2.66 4.66 19.18
N ALA A 114 2.71 5.60 18.25
CA ALA A 114 3.95 6.26 17.88
C ALA A 114 3.80 7.77 17.81
N ALA A 115 4.91 8.46 18.10
CA ALA A 115 5.02 9.90 17.96
C ALA A 115 6.34 10.28 17.32
N TYR A 116 6.33 11.35 16.54
CA TYR A 116 7.49 11.92 15.87
C TYR A 116 7.59 13.41 16.21
N PRO A 117 8.79 14.01 16.24
CA PRO A 117 10.07 13.31 16.41
C PRO A 117 10.17 12.69 17.80
N TYR A 118 11.06 11.71 17.97
CA TYR A 118 11.29 11.05 19.25
C TYR A 118 11.49 12.05 20.39
N ASP A 119 12.29 13.09 20.16
CA ASP A 119 12.65 14.08 21.17
C ASP A 119 11.56 15.14 21.45
N ALA A 120 10.56 15.28 20.58
CA ALA A 120 9.43 16.17 20.86
C ALA A 120 8.53 15.63 21.99
N VAL A 121 8.56 14.32 22.26
CA VAL A 121 7.74 13.71 23.31
C VAL A 121 8.23 14.15 24.69
N SER A 122 7.44 15.00 25.35
CA SER A 122 7.69 15.50 26.70
C SER A 122 7.09 14.61 27.79
N SER A 123 5.92 14.01 27.56
CA SER A 123 5.30 13.06 28.48
C SER A 123 4.19 12.24 27.79
N ARG A 124 3.75 11.15 28.44
CA ARG A 124 2.59 10.35 28.03
C ARG A 124 1.82 9.88 29.26
N SER A 125 0.50 9.93 29.20
CA SER A 125 -0.41 9.39 30.21
C SER A 125 -1.58 8.68 29.52
N GLY A 126 -1.63 7.35 29.63
CA GLY A 126 -2.63 6.55 28.92
C GLY A 126 -2.56 6.74 27.40
N ALA A 127 -3.70 7.11 26.80
CA ALA A 127 -3.82 7.35 25.37
C ALA A 127 -3.40 8.78 24.94
N THR A 128 -3.00 9.65 25.88
CA THR A 128 -2.61 11.02 25.60
C THR A 128 -1.09 11.18 25.63
N VAL A 129 -0.53 11.77 24.58
CA VAL A 129 0.88 12.15 24.48
C VAL A 129 1.01 13.66 24.42
N SER A 130 2.03 14.19 25.09
CA SER A 130 2.38 15.61 25.07
C SER A 130 3.66 15.81 24.26
N LEU A 131 3.56 16.60 23.19
CA LEU A 131 4.62 16.89 22.23
C LEU A 131 5.00 18.38 22.31
N VAL A 132 6.25 18.71 22.01
CA VAL A 132 6.73 20.10 21.98
C VAL A 132 6.80 20.60 20.55
N VAL A 133 6.11 21.70 20.26
CA VAL A 133 6.39 22.54 19.08
C VAL A 133 7.46 23.55 19.48
N PRO A 134 8.66 23.54 18.89
CA PRO A 134 9.76 24.41 19.31
C PRO A 134 9.55 25.86 18.83
N SER A 135 9.93 26.82 19.68
CA SER A 135 9.91 28.26 19.35
C SER A 135 11.12 28.71 18.53
N SER A 136 12.19 27.91 18.50
CA SER A 136 13.36 28.11 17.64
C SER A 136 13.40 26.96 16.65
N GLN A 137 13.15 27.28 15.38
CA GLN A 137 13.10 26.33 14.28
C GLN A 137 14.29 26.55 13.35
N LYS A 138 14.99 25.46 13.01
CA LYS A 138 16.22 25.47 12.22
C LYS A 138 16.07 24.63 10.97
N VAL A 139 16.09 25.29 9.81
CA VAL A 139 15.96 24.62 8.51
C VAL A 139 17.32 24.13 8.02
N ARG A 140 17.41 22.87 7.60
CA ARG A 140 18.63 22.30 7.00
C ARG A 140 18.73 22.72 5.53
N ASP A 141 19.95 22.71 4.97
CA ASP A 141 20.17 23.04 3.56
C ASP A 141 19.31 22.12 2.65
N GLY A 142 18.58 22.71 1.70
CA GLY A 142 17.67 21.99 0.80
C GLY A 142 16.27 21.70 1.33
N TYR A 143 15.95 22.11 2.57
CA TYR A 143 14.62 21.95 3.16
C TYR A 143 13.89 23.30 3.28
N ALA A 144 12.57 23.23 3.40
CA ALA A 144 11.69 24.40 3.56
C ALA A 144 11.17 24.58 5.01
N VAL A 145 11.42 23.60 5.89
CA VAL A 145 10.87 23.55 7.25
C VAL A 145 11.86 22.86 8.18
N ASP A 146 11.82 23.21 9.47
CA ASP A 146 12.50 22.42 10.49
C ASP A 146 11.74 21.10 10.71
N GLN A 147 12.37 19.99 10.34
CA GLN A 147 11.77 18.66 10.45
C GLN A 147 11.45 18.29 11.89
N ASP A 148 12.27 18.76 12.84
CA ASP A 148 12.12 18.47 14.26
C ASP A 148 11.00 19.33 14.90
N ALA A 149 10.48 20.32 14.15
CA ALA A 149 9.39 21.18 14.56
C ALA A 149 8.00 20.67 14.15
N LEU A 150 7.91 19.52 13.48
CA LEU A 150 6.66 18.95 12.97
C LEU A 150 6.23 17.73 13.80
N PRO A 151 5.67 17.93 15.01
CA PRO A 151 5.23 16.82 15.82
C PRO A 151 4.07 16.09 15.13
N ALA A 152 4.13 14.77 15.10
CA ALA A 152 3.10 13.92 14.52
C ALA A 152 2.83 12.72 15.43
N VAL A 153 1.62 12.15 15.32
CA VAL A 153 1.22 10.97 16.09
C VAL A 153 0.55 9.93 15.22
N ALA A 154 0.73 8.66 15.58
CA ALA A 154 0.13 7.52 14.90
C ALA A 154 -0.33 6.47 15.92
N ALA A 155 -1.30 5.67 15.52
CA ALA A 155 -1.68 4.43 16.19
C ALA A 155 -1.63 3.29 15.17
N SER A 156 -1.17 2.13 15.59
CA SER A 156 -1.05 0.92 14.79
C SER A 156 -1.87 -0.19 15.45
N GLU A 157 -3.02 -0.50 14.89
CA GLU A 157 -3.88 -1.60 15.35
C GLU A 157 -3.35 -2.98 14.92
N ASP A 158 -2.59 -3.03 13.82
CA ASP A 158 -1.95 -4.23 13.28
C ASP A 158 -0.56 -4.51 13.89
N GLY A 159 -0.10 -3.65 14.80
CA GLY A 159 1.20 -3.74 15.48
C GLY A 159 2.42 -3.57 14.56
N THR A 160 2.23 -3.18 13.29
CA THR A 160 3.31 -3.14 12.29
C THR A 160 3.32 -1.91 11.40
N SER A 161 2.19 -1.18 11.27
CA SER A 161 2.07 -0.02 10.38
C SER A 161 1.54 1.23 11.09
N PHE A 162 2.24 2.36 10.95
CA PHE A 162 1.83 3.67 11.47
C PHE A 162 1.42 4.64 10.35
N HIS A 163 0.31 5.35 10.56
CA HIS A 163 -0.07 6.51 9.75
C HIS A 163 0.02 7.76 10.62
N PHE A 164 1.05 8.59 10.38
CA PHE A 164 1.34 9.75 11.20
C PHE A 164 0.52 10.96 10.77
N LYS A 165 -0.29 11.46 11.70
CA LYS A 165 -1.05 12.70 11.58
C LYS A 165 -0.30 13.85 12.25
N ASN A 166 -0.08 14.95 11.53
CA ASN A 166 0.54 16.17 12.10
C ASN A 166 -0.27 16.70 13.29
N VAL A 167 0.41 17.32 14.25
CA VAL A 167 -0.15 17.93 15.46
C VAL A 167 -0.06 19.45 15.41
N ALA A 168 0.86 20.01 14.63
CA ALA A 168 1.01 21.46 14.45
C ALA A 168 0.13 21.98 13.30
N GLY A 169 -0.06 23.30 13.25
CA GLY A 169 -0.44 24.00 12.03
C GLY A 169 0.77 24.65 11.37
N LEU A 170 0.64 25.07 10.11
CA LEU A 170 1.74 25.60 9.30
C LEU A 170 1.51 27.05 8.87
N VAL A 171 2.59 27.82 8.86
CA VAL A 171 2.63 29.17 8.28
C VAL A 171 3.60 29.15 7.11
N ARG A 172 3.07 29.22 5.88
CA ARG A 172 3.86 29.30 4.65
C ARG A 172 4.20 30.75 4.32
N PHE A 173 5.42 31.00 3.85
CA PHE A 173 5.84 32.28 3.29
C PHE A 173 6.96 32.09 2.26
N GLU A 174 7.22 33.09 1.44
CA GLU A 174 8.26 33.08 0.40
C GLU A 174 9.33 34.13 0.70
N ILE A 175 10.59 33.72 0.57
CA ILE A 175 11.77 34.57 0.64
C ILE A 175 12.29 34.75 -0.78
N ALA A 176 12.29 35.98 -1.27
CA ALA A 176 12.86 36.37 -2.56
C ALA A 176 14.25 37.02 -2.43
N SER A 177 14.73 37.27 -1.21
CA SER A 177 16.09 37.80 -0.92
C SER A 177 17.05 36.71 -0.44
N ASP A 178 18.32 36.79 -0.81
CA ASP A 178 19.36 35.81 -0.40
C ASP A 178 20.12 36.22 0.88
N ASP A 179 19.75 37.36 1.49
CA ASP A 179 20.44 37.95 2.63
C ASP A 179 19.73 37.76 3.98
N ILE A 180 18.61 37.03 4.03
CA ILE A 180 17.80 36.87 5.26
C ILE A 180 18.44 35.85 6.21
N THR A 181 18.70 36.23 7.46
CA THR A 181 19.26 35.34 8.50
C THR A 181 18.21 34.74 9.42
N SER A 182 17.05 35.39 9.59
CA SER A 182 15.93 34.84 10.37
C SER A 182 14.60 35.51 10.05
N VAL A 183 13.52 34.76 10.22
CA VAL A 183 12.13 35.25 10.20
C VAL A 183 11.46 34.86 11.50
N ARG A 184 10.89 35.82 12.24
CA ARG A 184 10.18 35.60 13.50
C ARG A 184 8.71 35.96 13.35
N LEU A 185 7.83 35.05 13.75
CA LEU A 185 6.37 35.22 13.78
C LEU A 185 5.91 35.47 15.21
N GLU A 186 5.02 36.45 15.38
CA GLU A 186 4.34 36.80 16.63
C GLU A 186 2.85 37.01 16.38
N GLY A 187 2.01 36.65 17.35
CA GLY A 187 0.60 37.05 17.38
C GLY A 187 0.44 38.43 18.01
N ASN A 188 -0.37 39.30 17.42
CA ASN A 188 -0.52 40.69 17.87
C ASN A 188 -1.28 40.82 19.21
N ASN A 189 -1.82 39.73 19.74
CA ASN A 189 -2.43 39.68 21.06
C ASN A 189 -1.59 38.86 22.07
N GLY A 190 -0.34 38.50 21.72
CA GLY A 190 0.53 37.67 22.56
C GLY A 190 0.10 36.22 22.62
N GLU A 191 -0.57 35.71 21.60
CA GLU A 191 -0.99 34.31 21.48
C GLU A 191 0.20 33.36 21.59
N ALA A 192 0.01 32.22 22.24
CA ALA A 192 1.06 31.21 22.33
C ALA A 192 1.16 30.42 21.02
N LEU A 193 2.36 30.40 20.42
CA LEU A 193 2.63 29.80 19.10
C LEU A 193 3.49 28.55 19.18
N ALA A 194 4.20 28.36 20.29
CA ALA A 194 5.08 27.22 20.52
C ALA A 194 5.04 26.79 21.99
N GLY A 195 5.33 25.52 22.24
CA GLY A 195 5.27 24.89 23.55
C GLY A 195 4.62 23.51 23.49
N THR A 196 4.11 23.05 24.63
CA THR A 196 3.56 21.69 24.75
C THR A 196 2.15 21.62 24.16
N VAL A 197 1.91 20.62 23.32
CA VAL A 197 0.61 20.25 22.76
C VAL A 197 0.28 18.83 23.22
N SER A 198 -0.91 18.62 23.76
CA SER A 198 -1.36 17.29 24.17
C SER A 198 -2.42 16.77 23.21
N VAL A 199 -2.20 15.55 22.71
CA VAL A 199 -3.06 14.87 21.75
C VAL A 199 -3.33 13.45 22.24
N SER A 200 -4.59 13.05 22.15
CA SER A 200 -4.96 11.64 22.31
C SER A 200 -4.77 10.92 20.99
N PHE A 201 -4.06 9.78 21.00
CA PHE A 201 -3.87 8.98 19.79
C PHE A 201 -5.23 8.61 19.17
N GLY A 202 -5.40 8.88 17.86
CA GLY A 202 -6.65 8.63 17.13
C GLY A 202 -7.73 9.71 17.29
N SER A 203 -7.50 10.77 18.08
CA SER A 203 -8.39 11.93 18.16
C SER A 203 -7.98 13.02 17.15
N ALA A 204 -8.95 13.74 16.59
CA ALA A 204 -8.71 14.99 15.86
C ALA A 204 -8.42 16.15 16.82
N GLU A 205 -9.07 16.17 17.99
CA GLU A 205 -8.93 17.23 18.98
C GLU A 205 -7.57 17.20 19.68
N ILE A 206 -7.02 18.40 19.89
CA ILE A 206 -5.79 18.61 20.66
C ILE A 206 -5.97 19.76 21.64
N SER A 207 -5.20 19.72 22.72
CA SER A 207 -5.11 20.83 23.67
C SER A 207 -3.73 21.46 23.57
N ALA A 208 -3.67 22.71 23.13
CA ALA A 208 -2.44 23.48 23.08
C ALA A 208 -2.20 24.17 24.43
N GLY A 209 -1.04 23.92 25.03
CA GLY A 209 -0.53 24.57 26.25
C GLY A 209 0.74 25.36 25.93
N GLY A 210 0.70 26.19 24.89
CA GLY A 210 1.85 26.96 24.42
C GLY A 210 2.41 27.88 25.51
N SER A 211 3.73 28.03 25.54
CA SER A 211 4.47 28.86 26.51
C SER A 211 5.23 30.02 25.86
N SER A 212 5.46 29.97 24.54
CA SER A 212 6.15 31.01 23.78
C SER A 212 5.17 31.75 22.87
N SER A 213 5.19 33.08 22.92
CA SER A 213 4.35 33.94 22.06
C SER A 213 4.96 34.20 20.67
N SER A 214 6.10 33.57 20.37
CA SER A 214 6.77 33.70 19.09
C SER A 214 7.43 32.42 18.62
N VAL A 215 7.55 32.27 17.30
CA VAL A 215 8.34 31.24 16.61
C VAL A 215 9.36 31.94 15.72
N THR A 216 10.61 31.49 15.73
CA THR A 216 11.68 32.01 14.87
C THR A 216 12.22 30.90 13.99
N LEU A 217 12.21 31.12 12.67
CA LEU A 217 12.87 30.28 11.68
C LEU A 217 14.24 30.85 11.34
N SER A 218 15.26 29.99 11.32
CA SER A 218 16.65 30.35 11.00
C SER A 218 17.33 29.21 10.22
N PRO A 219 18.41 29.47 9.47
CA PRO A 219 19.16 28.42 8.81
C PRO A 219 19.99 27.64 9.83
N GLY A 220 19.96 26.30 9.74
CA GLY A 220 20.66 25.41 10.66
C GLY A 220 22.18 25.55 10.64
N ASN A 221 22.74 26.01 9.52
CA ASN A 221 24.18 26.26 9.33
C ASN A 221 24.65 27.62 9.89
N GLY A 222 23.73 28.49 10.34
CA GLY A 222 24.04 29.83 10.86
C GLY A 222 24.33 30.90 9.78
N GLY A 223 24.04 30.61 8.51
CA GLY A 223 24.18 31.53 7.37
C GLY A 223 22.88 32.30 7.06
N THR A 224 22.49 32.34 5.79
CA THR A 224 21.23 32.92 5.32
C THR A 224 20.26 31.84 4.84
N LEU A 225 18.96 32.14 4.89
CA LEU A 225 17.91 31.37 4.23
C LEU A 225 18.03 31.65 2.72
N ALA A 226 18.13 30.59 1.92
CA ALA A 226 18.11 30.71 0.47
C ALA A 226 16.75 31.23 -0.03
N GLN A 227 16.70 31.75 -1.25
CA GLN A 227 15.44 32.13 -1.88
C GLN A 227 14.54 30.91 -2.06
N GLY A 228 13.24 31.05 -1.75
CA GLY A 228 12.27 29.96 -1.85
C GLY A 228 11.13 30.05 -0.84
N ALA A 229 10.26 29.05 -0.88
CA ALA A 229 9.15 28.91 0.06
C ALA A 229 9.62 28.23 1.36
N TYR A 230 9.14 28.73 2.50
CA TYR A 230 9.42 28.21 3.84
C TYR A 230 8.13 28.02 4.64
N PHE A 231 8.23 27.17 5.66
CA PHE A 231 7.15 26.89 6.59
C PHE A 231 7.64 27.02 8.04
N MET A 232 6.81 27.63 8.90
CA MET A 232 6.95 27.55 10.35
C MET A 232 5.84 26.69 10.93
N ALA A 233 6.20 25.79 11.85
CA ALA A 233 5.23 25.04 12.63
C ALA A 233 4.75 25.88 13.83
N VAL A 234 3.44 25.91 14.07
CA VAL A 234 2.85 26.58 15.23
C VAL A 234 1.86 25.65 15.92
N THR A 235 1.64 25.85 17.22
CA THR A 235 0.47 25.25 17.88
C THR A 235 -0.81 25.82 17.25
N PRO A 236 -1.91 25.06 17.13
CA PRO A 236 -3.17 25.61 16.68
C PRO A 236 -3.60 26.82 17.50
N VAL A 237 -3.99 27.87 16.80
CA VAL A 237 -4.09 29.22 17.37
C VAL A 237 -5.09 30.08 16.60
N ASN A 238 -5.78 30.94 17.32
CA ASN A 238 -6.66 31.97 16.77
C ASN A 238 -6.03 33.36 17.00
N PHE A 239 -5.48 33.94 15.95
CA PHE A 239 -4.93 35.30 15.92
C PHE A 239 -6.05 36.32 15.81
N SER A 240 -6.65 36.69 16.93
CA SER A 240 -7.80 37.62 16.94
C SER A 240 -7.44 39.06 16.50
N LYS A 241 -6.16 39.43 16.54
CA LYS A 241 -5.64 40.75 16.14
C LYS A 241 -4.61 40.68 15.00
N GLY A 242 -4.55 39.53 14.33
CA GLY A 242 -3.55 39.23 13.32
C GLY A 242 -2.15 38.98 13.86
N ILE A 243 -1.17 39.12 12.97
CA ILE A 243 0.19 38.65 13.15
C ILE A 243 1.21 39.73 12.84
N THR A 244 2.42 39.53 13.34
CA THR A 244 3.61 40.31 13.01
C THR A 244 4.74 39.38 12.59
N LEU A 245 5.37 39.68 11.46
CA LEU A 245 6.62 39.08 11.02
C LEU A 245 7.78 40.06 11.24
N THR A 246 8.87 39.58 11.81
CA THR A 246 10.13 40.32 11.94
C THR A 246 11.23 39.58 11.20
N LEU A 247 11.81 40.22 10.20
CA LEU A 247 12.90 39.69 9.39
C LEU A 247 14.22 40.36 9.78
N VAL A 248 15.30 39.58 9.77
CA VAL A 248 16.67 40.06 10.01
C VAL A 248 17.53 39.68 8.82
N ASN A 249 18.34 40.61 8.30
CA ASN A 249 19.30 40.31 7.24
C ASN A 249 20.73 40.10 7.75
N SER A 250 21.62 39.74 6.83
CA SER A 250 23.06 39.49 7.06
C SER A 250 23.83 40.69 7.62
N ASN A 251 23.31 41.91 7.46
CA ASN A 251 23.87 43.13 8.06
C ASN A 251 23.34 43.40 9.48
N GLY A 252 22.46 42.55 10.01
CA GLY A 252 21.80 42.71 11.31
C GLY A 252 20.70 43.78 11.31
N LEU A 253 20.25 44.24 10.14
CA LEU A 253 19.11 45.16 10.03
C LEU A 253 17.82 44.37 10.22
N VAL A 254 16.82 45.04 10.81
CA VAL A 254 15.52 44.45 11.15
C VAL A 254 14.45 45.15 10.34
N ALA A 255 13.54 44.37 9.75
CA ALA A 255 12.32 44.89 9.13
C ALA A 255 11.11 44.16 9.72
N THR A 256 10.02 44.88 9.94
CA THR A 256 8.80 44.32 10.54
C THR A 256 7.61 44.55 9.62
N LYS A 257 6.85 43.47 9.35
CA LYS A 257 5.56 43.51 8.66
C LYS A 257 4.45 43.10 9.62
N THR A 258 3.46 43.95 9.80
CA THR A 258 2.32 43.69 10.71
C THR A 258 1.02 43.68 9.92
N SER A 259 0.14 42.73 10.25
CA SER A 259 -1.23 42.69 9.77
C SER A 259 -2.21 42.59 10.92
N SER A 260 -3.28 43.37 10.88
CA SER A 260 -4.37 43.35 11.86
C SER A 260 -5.46 42.33 11.56
N ASN A 261 -5.38 41.62 10.44
CA ASN A 261 -6.41 40.69 9.99
C ASN A 261 -6.45 39.44 10.88
N ALA A 262 -7.65 39.08 11.35
CA ALA A 262 -7.79 37.89 12.16
C ALA A 262 -7.53 36.62 11.33
N ALA A 263 -6.87 35.63 11.92
CA ALA A 263 -6.55 34.36 11.27
C ALA A 263 -6.68 33.19 12.26
N VAL A 264 -7.14 32.04 11.77
CA VAL A 264 -7.20 30.79 12.56
C VAL A 264 -6.30 29.77 11.88
N ILE A 265 -5.42 29.16 12.66
CA ILE A 265 -4.60 28.02 12.24
C ILE A 265 -5.08 26.81 13.04
N GLU A 266 -5.70 25.88 12.34
CA GLU A 266 -6.12 24.59 12.91
C GLU A 266 -4.99 23.57 12.84
N ARG A 267 -5.15 22.45 13.56
CA ARG A 267 -4.28 21.29 13.44
C ARG A 267 -4.24 20.82 11.98
N SER A 268 -3.05 20.52 11.46
CA SER A 268 -2.83 20.13 10.06
C SER A 268 -3.29 21.15 9.02
N GLY A 269 -3.79 22.32 9.44
CA GLY A 269 -4.11 23.44 8.57
C GLY A 269 -2.99 24.46 8.52
N GLY A 270 -3.24 25.58 7.86
CA GLY A 270 -2.25 26.65 7.80
C GLY A 270 -2.73 27.95 7.17
N ILE A 271 -1.80 28.90 7.09
CA ILE A 271 -1.97 30.16 6.36
C ILE A 271 -0.81 30.36 5.41
N ASN A 272 -1.06 31.03 4.28
CA ASN A 272 -0.02 31.38 3.31
C ASN A 272 0.13 32.90 3.27
N LEU A 273 1.31 33.38 3.65
CA LEU A 273 1.63 34.81 3.73
C LEU A 273 2.19 35.35 2.41
N GLY A 274 2.49 34.49 1.43
CA GLY A 274 3.13 34.89 0.17
C GLY A 274 4.56 35.39 0.38
N ASP A 275 5.04 36.25 -0.52
CA ASP A 275 6.37 36.88 -0.44
C ASP A 275 6.45 37.89 0.70
N VAL A 276 7.37 37.65 1.65
CA VAL A 276 7.56 38.48 2.84
C VAL A 276 8.78 39.41 2.74
N THR A 277 9.50 39.37 1.62
CA THR A 277 10.76 40.11 1.40
C THR A 277 10.66 41.24 0.40
N THR A 278 9.74 41.18 -0.56
CA THR A 278 9.51 42.30 -1.48
C THR A 278 8.95 43.51 -0.71
N GLY A 279 9.51 44.69 -0.98
CA GLY A 279 9.06 45.97 -0.42
C GLY A 279 9.57 46.32 0.99
N LEU A 280 10.48 45.52 1.57
CA LEU A 280 11.00 45.78 2.93
C LEU A 280 11.75 47.12 3.02
N ASP A 281 11.44 47.88 4.08
CA ASP A 281 12.23 49.03 4.53
C ASP A 281 12.98 48.67 5.81
N TRP A 282 14.31 48.64 5.72
CA TRP A 282 15.17 48.15 6.79
C TRP A 282 15.33 49.22 7.89
N GLY A 283 14.86 48.91 9.09
CA GLY A 283 14.87 49.81 10.24
C GLY A 283 13.52 50.48 10.54
N GLU A 284 12.49 50.25 9.72
CA GLU A 284 11.13 50.75 9.93
C GLU A 284 10.09 49.60 10.02
N SER A 285 8.93 49.90 10.61
CA SER A 285 7.78 48.99 10.69
C SER A 285 6.75 49.32 9.61
N GLN A 286 6.27 48.32 8.89
CA GLN A 286 5.26 48.48 7.82
C GLN A 286 3.97 47.71 8.13
N GLU A 287 2.83 48.30 7.76
CA GLU A 287 1.52 47.62 7.78
C GLU A 287 1.19 47.06 6.38
N GLU A 288 0.89 45.77 6.29
CA GLU A 288 0.46 45.08 5.06
C GLU A 288 -0.73 44.14 5.32
N GLU A 289 -1.56 43.91 4.30
CA GLU A 289 -2.63 42.91 4.35
C GLU A 289 -2.11 41.52 3.95
N PHE A 290 -2.10 40.55 4.87
CA PHE A 290 -1.92 39.14 4.54
C PHE A 290 -3.29 38.51 4.28
N ASN A 291 -3.63 38.27 3.01
CA ASN A 291 -4.90 37.66 2.61
C ASN A 291 -4.64 36.28 1.97
N GLY A 292 -4.51 35.25 2.81
CA GLY A 292 -4.34 33.88 2.35
C GLY A 292 -4.75 32.86 3.41
N THR A 293 -5.99 32.40 3.38
CA THR A 293 -6.39 31.14 4.02
C THR A 293 -5.79 30.01 3.18
N ILE A 294 -5.07 29.06 3.80
CA ILE A 294 -4.96 27.74 3.17
C ILE A 294 -6.33 27.10 3.47
N GLU A 295 -7.23 27.11 2.50
CA GLU A 295 -8.43 26.28 2.59
C GLU A 295 -7.97 24.82 2.69
N SER A 296 -8.30 24.16 3.80
CA SER A 296 -8.27 22.70 3.87
C SER A 296 -9.46 22.17 3.06
N ASP A 297 -9.41 22.29 1.73
CA ASP A 297 -10.26 21.47 0.85
C ASP A 297 -9.55 20.15 0.52
N ASP A 298 -8.85 19.61 1.51
CA ASP A 298 -7.98 18.44 1.40
C ASP A 298 -8.21 17.55 2.61
N SER A 299 -9.48 17.17 2.84
CA SER A 299 -9.66 15.82 3.38
C SER A 299 -9.02 14.92 2.34
N ASP A 300 -7.96 14.19 2.73
CA ASP A 300 -7.49 13.06 1.93
C ASP A 300 -8.75 12.31 1.47
N PRO A 301 -8.97 12.10 0.16
CA PRO A 301 -10.15 11.37 -0.31
C PRO A 301 -10.32 10.03 0.44
N ASP A 302 -9.24 9.47 1.01
CA ASP A 302 -9.24 8.32 1.90
C ASP A 302 -9.78 8.60 3.32
N ASP A 303 -9.55 9.78 3.91
CA ASP A 303 -10.10 10.15 5.23
C ASP A 303 -11.62 10.28 5.20
N GLU A 304 -12.17 10.65 4.05
CA GLU A 304 -13.60 10.75 3.77
C GLU A 304 -14.30 9.38 3.72
N ASP A 305 -13.53 8.29 3.55
CA ASP A 305 -13.96 6.89 3.62
C ASP A 305 -13.88 6.30 5.05
N ILE A 306 -13.34 7.05 6.01
CA ILE A 306 -13.35 6.62 7.41
C ILE A 306 -14.73 6.92 8.01
N VAL A 307 -15.47 5.86 8.38
CA VAL A 307 -16.83 5.99 8.92
C VAL A 307 -16.91 6.88 10.16
N SER A 308 -15.88 6.88 11.02
CA SER A 308 -15.84 7.72 12.23
C SER A 308 -15.66 9.21 11.94
N ASN A 309 -15.22 9.57 10.73
CA ASN A 309 -15.12 10.96 10.29
C ASN A 309 -16.47 11.52 9.82
N THR A 310 -17.49 10.66 9.67
CA THR A 310 -18.85 11.09 9.33
C THR A 310 -19.74 11.10 10.58
N THR A 311 -20.36 12.25 10.85
CA THR A 311 -21.42 12.35 11.85
C THR A 311 -22.76 11.90 11.25
N PHE A 312 -23.46 11.02 11.97
CA PHE A 312 -24.81 10.57 11.64
C PHE A 312 -25.81 11.12 12.66
N ASP A 313 -26.94 11.62 12.19
CA ASP A 313 -27.92 12.30 13.03
C ASP A 313 -28.71 11.33 13.90
N TYR A 314 -29.10 10.18 13.34
CA TYR A 314 -29.79 9.11 14.06
C TYR A 314 -29.77 7.77 13.31
N LYS A 315 -30.28 6.74 13.98
CA LYS A 315 -30.35 5.35 13.49
C LYS A 315 -31.78 4.91 13.24
N VAL A 316 -32.06 4.39 12.05
CA VAL A 316 -33.26 3.64 11.68
C VAL A 316 -32.97 2.15 11.84
N SER A 317 -33.86 1.40 12.48
CA SER A 317 -33.74 -0.06 12.58
C SER A 317 -34.73 -0.74 11.63
N VAL A 318 -34.23 -1.63 10.77
CA VAL A 318 -35.00 -2.47 9.86
C VAL A 318 -34.83 -3.93 10.28
N ILE A 319 -35.95 -4.60 10.59
CA ILE A 319 -35.95 -5.97 11.13
C ILE A 319 -36.77 -6.85 10.20
N PHE A 320 -36.10 -7.76 9.48
CA PHE A 320 -36.73 -8.75 8.61
C PHE A 320 -37.32 -9.90 9.41
N SER A 321 -38.44 -10.45 8.94
CA SER A 321 -39.19 -11.50 9.62
C SER A 321 -39.40 -12.70 8.69
N GLY A 322 -38.92 -13.89 9.07
CA GLY A 322 -38.84 -15.04 8.17
C GLY A 322 -40.13 -15.40 7.41
N SER A 323 -41.29 -15.33 8.07
CA SER A 323 -42.61 -15.59 7.45
C SER A 323 -43.61 -14.45 7.64
N GLY A 324 -43.16 -13.31 8.17
CA GLY A 324 -44.00 -12.16 8.49
C GLY A 324 -43.72 -10.98 7.57
N SER A 325 -44.02 -9.78 8.05
CA SER A 325 -43.61 -8.54 7.40
C SER A 325 -42.46 -7.91 8.18
N ALA A 326 -41.58 -7.20 7.46
CA ALA A 326 -40.49 -6.46 8.08
C ALA A 326 -41.03 -5.33 8.98
N THR A 327 -40.27 -4.97 10.00
CA THR A 327 -40.59 -3.84 10.88
C THR A 327 -39.52 -2.76 10.75
N VAL A 328 -39.93 -1.52 10.53
CA VAL A 328 -39.05 -0.34 10.51
C VAL A 328 -39.33 0.53 11.72
N LYS A 329 -38.29 0.93 12.46
CA LYS A 329 -38.38 1.77 13.67
C LYS A 329 -37.53 3.02 13.53
N ASN A 330 -37.96 4.10 14.19
CA ASN A 330 -37.28 5.40 14.24
C ASN A 330 -37.07 6.04 12.85
N ALA A 331 -38.10 5.94 12.00
CA ALA A 331 -38.10 6.45 10.63
C ALA A 331 -38.96 7.73 10.48
N ASP A 332 -39.12 8.50 11.55
CA ASP A 332 -39.90 9.74 11.53
C ASP A 332 -39.32 10.70 10.48
N GLY A 333 -40.21 11.24 9.64
CA GLY A 333 -39.84 12.14 8.53
C GLY A 333 -39.32 11.45 7.27
N LEU A 334 -39.18 10.12 7.26
CA LEU A 334 -38.84 9.33 6.07
C LEU A 334 -40.10 8.79 5.39
N SER A 335 -40.02 8.56 4.07
CA SER A 335 -41.02 7.75 3.37
C SER A 335 -40.60 6.29 3.44
N VAL A 336 -41.46 5.44 4.01
CA VAL A 336 -41.20 4.01 4.19
C VAL A 336 -42.34 3.22 3.57
N VAL A 337 -42.01 2.34 2.63
CA VAL A 337 -42.94 1.39 2.02
C VAL A 337 -42.50 -0.01 2.43
N ILE A 338 -43.44 -0.79 2.97
CA ILE A 338 -43.22 -2.18 3.39
C ILE A 338 -44.29 -3.03 2.69
N ASP A 339 -43.86 -3.94 1.83
CA ASP A 339 -44.71 -4.99 1.27
C ASP A 339 -44.10 -6.35 1.66
N GLY A 340 -44.73 -7.04 2.62
CA GLY A 340 -44.11 -8.23 3.23
C GLY A 340 -42.72 -7.90 3.81
N ASN A 341 -41.67 -8.50 3.25
CA ASN A 341 -40.27 -8.23 3.60
C ASN A 341 -39.54 -7.37 2.55
N ASP A 342 -40.23 -6.80 1.56
CA ASP A 342 -39.66 -5.78 0.68
C ASP A 342 -39.79 -4.41 1.34
N VAL A 343 -38.63 -3.85 1.73
CA VAL A 343 -38.55 -2.57 2.44
C VAL A 343 -37.92 -1.53 1.52
N THR A 344 -38.67 -0.50 1.16
CA THR A 344 -38.16 0.67 0.45
C THR A 344 -38.17 1.89 1.38
N ILE A 345 -37.02 2.54 1.55
CA ILE A 345 -36.89 3.80 2.30
C ILE A 345 -36.41 4.92 1.39
N THR A 346 -37.07 6.08 1.47
CA THR A 346 -36.63 7.32 0.81
C THR A 346 -36.30 8.38 1.85
N ASN A 347 -35.02 8.79 1.88
CA ASN A 347 -34.53 9.91 2.67
C ASN A 347 -34.50 11.20 1.85
N ALA A 348 -35.56 12.00 1.97
CA ALA A 348 -35.64 13.36 1.44
C ALA A 348 -35.21 14.43 2.47
N THR A 349 -34.70 14.01 3.63
CA THR A 349 -34.30 14.92 4.71
C THR A 349 -32.88 15.46 4.48
N LYS A 350 -32.43 16.33 5.39
CA LYS A 350 -31.07 16.88 5.38
C LYS A 350 -30.05 15.96 6.07
N ASN A 351 -30.53 14.89 6.70
CA ASN A 351 -29.80 14.12 7.70
C ASN A 351 -29.00 12.97 7.08
N ASN A 352 -27.82 12.71 7.62
CA ASN A 352 -27.05 11.49 7.41
C ASN A 352 -27.57 10.41 8.35
N ILE A 353 -28.01 9.27 7.81
CA ILE A 353 -28.74 8.25 8.59
C ILE A 353 -27.98 6.92 8.61
N VAL A 354 -28.02 6.27 9.78
CA VAL A 354 -27.61 4.86 9.92
C VAL A 354 -28.83 3.96 9.75
N TYR A 355 -28.79 3.04 8.80
CA TYR A 355 -29.78 1.97 8.61
C TYR A 355 -29.24 0.67 9.15
N GLU A 356 -29.71 0.24 10.32
CA GLU A 356 -29.31 -1.01 10.94
C GLU A 356 -30.26 -2.14 10.54
N LEU A 357 -29.76 -3.08 9.75
CA LEU A 357 -30.49 -4.22 9.22
C LEU A 357 -30.25 -5.46 10.11
N SER A 358 -31.31 -6.18 10.44
CA SER A 358 -31.25 -7.40 11.25
C SER A 358 -32.40 -8.36 10.92
N GLY A 359 -32.37 -9.59 11.45
CA GLY A 359 -33.40 -10.59 11.21
C GLY A 359 -33.18 -11.35 9.90
N SER A 360 -34.20 -12.10 9.45
CA SER A 360 -34.06 -12.92 8.25
C SER A 360 -35.31 -12.96 7.38
N THR A 361 -35.11 -13.12 6.08
CA THR A 361 -36.16 -13.39 5.09
C THR A 361 -35.63 -14.29 3.96
N SER A 362 -36.49 -15.15 3.41
CA SER A 362 -36.21 -15.92 2.19
C SER A 362 -36.73 -15.27 0.91
N ASP A 363 -37.57 -14.25 1.06
CA ASP A 363 -38.21 -13.48 0.01
C ASP A 363 -38.43 -12.05 0.50
N GLY A 364 -37.48 -11.17 0.19
CA GLY A 364 -37.54 -9.76 0.54
C GLY A 364 -36.27 -9.01 0.15
N SER A 365 -36.33 -7.69 0.25
CA SER A 365 -35.27 -6.79 -0.19
C SER A 365 -35.15 -5.55 0.71
N PHE A 366 -33.98 -4.91 0.68
CA PHE A 366 -33.80 -3.56 1.20
C PHE A 366 -33.45 -2.61 0.07
N LYS A 367 -34.30 -1.61 -0.16
CA LYS A 367 -34.10 -0.57 -1.18
C LYS A 367 -33.99 0.81 -0.54
N LEU A 368 -33.00 1.58 -0.96
CA LEU A 368 -32.70 2.89 -0.37
C LEU A 368 -32.58 3.98 -1.44
N TYR A 369 -33.27 5.09 -1.25
CA TYR A 369 -33.06 6.34 -1.99
C TYR A 369 -32.61 7.43 -1.01
N SER A 370 -31.51 8.11 -1.33
CA SER A 370 -30.97 9.17 -0.47
C SER A 370 -30.09 10.12 -1.28
N SER A 371 -30.10 11.40 -0.90
CA SER A 371 -29.17 12.43 -1.42
C SER A 371 -28.06 12.79 -0.42
N LYS A 372 -27.94 12.03 0.67
CA LYS A 372 -27.05 12.27 1.82
C LYS A 372 -26.06 11.12 2.01
N LYS A 373 -25.00 11.32 2.80
CA LYS A 373 -24.14 10.20 3.22
C LYS A 373 -24.95 9.29 4.14
N GLN A 374 -24.68 7.99 4.12
CA GLN A 374 -25.38 7.04 4.99
C GLN A 374 -24.49 5.89 5.44
N ALA A 375 -24.91 5.21 6.50
CA ALA A 375 -24.36 3.91 6.86
C ALA A 375 -25.44 2.82 6.73
N ILE A 376 -25.07 1.67 6.20
CA ILE A 376 -25.87 0.44 6.27
C ILE A 376 -25.12 -0.50 7.22
N VAL A 377 -25.66 -0.72 8.41
CA VAL A 377 -25.10 -1.65 9.40
C VAL A 377 -25.76 -3.01 9.19
N LEU A 378 -24.97 -4.00 8.81
CA LEU A 378 -25.43 -5.39 8.73
C LEU A 378 -25.22 -6.03 10.10
N ASN A 379 -26.29 -6.27 10.85
CA ASN A 379 -26.22 -6.74 12.24
C ASN A 379 -26.95 -8.07 12.43
N GLY A 380 -26.35 -9.13 11.91
CA GLY A 380 -26.96 -10.47 11.93
C GLY A 380 -28.14 -10.60 10.97
N VAL A 381 -28.04 -9.97 9.79
CA VAL A 381 -29.12 -9.98 8.79
C VAL A 381 -28.94 -11.06 7.74
N SER A 382 -30.02 -11.74 7.36
CA SER A 382 -30.07 -12.67 6.24
C SER A 382 -31.19 -12.32 5.27
N ILE A 383 -30.85 -11.81 4.08
CA ILE A 383 -31.84 -11.42 3.07
C ILE A 383 -31.62 -12.27 1.82
N LYS A 384 -32.70 -12.91 1.35
CA LYS A 384 -32.77 -13.45 -0.01
C LYS A 384 -33.89 -12.75 -0.76
N ASN A 385 -33.58 -12.21 -1.94
CA ASN A 385 -34.56 -11.72 -2.90
C ASN A 385 -34.57 -12.65 -4.13
N PRO A 386 -35.58 -13.53 -4.31
CA PRO A 386 -35.69 -14.43 -5.45
C PRO A 386 -35.87 -13.74 -6.81
N ASN A 387 -36.20 -12.44 -6.85
CA ASN A 387 -36.60 -11.72 -8.07
C ASN A 387 -35.75 -10.46 -8.33
N GLY A 388 -34.67 -10.25 -7.58
CA GLY A 388 -33.82 -9.06 -7.69
C GLY A 388 -32.69 -9.03 -6.66
N ALA A 389 -32.17 -7.84 -6.37
CA ALA A 389 -31.10 -7.64 -5.39
C ALA A 389 -31.60 -7.80 -3.95
N ALA A 390 -30.75 -8.34 -3.07
CA ALA A 390 -31.01 -8.36 -1.64
C ALA A 390 -30.91 -6.95 -1.04
N ILE A 391 -29.93 -6.17 -1.49
CA ILE A 391 -29.79 -4.74 -1.17
C ILE A 391 -29.64 -3.96 -2.47
N ASN A 392 -30.53 -2.99 -2.68
CA ASN A 392 -30.52 -2.09 -3.82
C ASN A 392 -30.42 -0.62 -3.34
N ASN A 393 -29.22 -0.05 -3.33
CA ASN A 393 -28.99 1.33 -2.92
C ASN A 393 -28.95 2.28 -4.14
N GLN A 394 -30.02 3.04 -4.34
CA GLN A 394 -30.16 4.02 -5.41
C GLN A 394 -29.53 5.38 -5.07
N SER A 395 -28.82 5.50 -3.94
CA SER A 395 -28.12 6.72 -3.58
C SER A 395 -26.75 6.83 -4.25
N LYS A 396 -26.49 7.96 -4.90
CA LYS A 396 -25.18 8.34 -5.48
C LYS A 396 -24.21 8.94 -4.46
N LYS A 397 -24.42 8.67 -3.17
CA LYS A 397 -23.63 9.20 -2.07
C LYS A 397 -22.95 8.08 -1.30
N ARG A 398 -21.90 8.46 -0.56
CA ARG A 398 -21.06 7.50 0.15
C ARG A 398 -21.89 6.70 1.13
N THR A 399 -21.76 5.38 1.01
CA THR A 399 -22.45 4.41 1.84
C THR A 399 -21.44 3.58 2.61
N PHE A 400 -21.36 3.83 3.91
CA PHE A 400 -20.54 3.03 4.82
C PHE A 400 -21.27 1.73 5.14
N VAL A 401 -20.71 0.59 4.74
CA VAL A 401 -21.24 -0.74 5.06
C VAL A 401 -20.50 -1.25 6.29
N VAL A 402 -21.16 -1.25 7.45
CA VAL A 402 -20.57 -1.71 8.70
C VAL A 402 -21.04 -3.13 8.99
N VAL A 403 -20.15 -4.11 8.83
CA VAL A 403 -20.45 -5.54 9.01
C VAL A 403 -20.28 -5.93 10.47
N LYS A 404 -21.36 -6.38 11.11
CA LYS A 404 -21.41 -6.89 12.49
C LYS A 404 -22.08 -8.27 12.54
N GLY A 405 -21.60 -9.15 13.43
CA GLY A 405 -22.14 -10.51 13.52
C GLY A 405 -21.94 -11.30 12.22
N VAL A 406 -22.86 -12.21 11.91
CA VAL A 406 -22.82 -13.06 10.70
C VAL A 406 -24.00 -12.69 9.80
N ASN A 407 -23.72 -12.33 8.56
CA ASN A 407 -24.72 -11.81 7.62
C ASN A 407 -24.72 -12.60 6.30
N SER A 408 -25.87 -12.67 5.65
CA SER A 408 -25.99 -13.25 4.31
C SER A 408 -26.92 -12.46 3.40
N LEU A 409 -26.48 -12.23 2.17
CA LEU A 409 -27.26 -11.58 1.11
C LEU A 409 -27.32 -12.52 -0.10
N ALA A 410 -28.50 -12.72 -0.68
CA ALA A 410 -28.66 -13.55 -1.87
C ALA A 410 -29.66 -12.95 -2.85
N ASP A 411 -29.33 -12.96 -4.14
CA ASP A 411 -30.26 -12.60 -5.21
C ASP A 411 -31.00 -13.82 -5.77
N GLY A 412 -31.80 -13.56 -6.79
CA GLY A 412 -32.40 -14.55 -7.67
C GLY A 412 -31.73 -14.60 -9.04
N PRO A 413 -32.04 -15.63 -9.84
CA PRO A 413 -31.45 -15.81 -11.17
C PRO A 413 -31.88 -14.75 -12.19
N SER A 414 -32.96 -14.01 -11.91
CA SER A 414 -33.53 -12.98 -12.79
C SER A 414 -33.96 -11.77 -11.98
N TYR A 415 -33.84 -10.59 -12.60
CA TYR A 415 -34.22 -9.31 -12.01
C TYR A 415 -35.41 -8.80 -12.83
N THR A 416 -36.63 -9.08 -12.37
CA THR A 416 -37.86 -8.95 -13.18
C THR A 416 -38.57 -7.62 -12.99
N ASP A 417 -38.31 -6.93 -11.88
CA ASP A 417 -39.11 -5.80 -11.42
C ASP A 417 -38.27 -4.52 -11.19
N THR A 418 -37.14 -4.41 -11.87
CA THR A 418 -36.30 -3.19 -11.81
C THR A 418 -37.07 -2.01 -12.43
N PRO A 419 -37.34 -0.92 -11.68
CA PRO A 419 -38.03 0.24 -12.22
C PRO A 419 -37.29 0.89 -13.39
N SER A 420 -38.06 1.51 -14.29
CA SER A 420 -37.47 2.21 -15.44
C SER A 420 -36.57 3.36 -14.98
N GLY A 421 -35.33 3.39 -15.49
CA GLY A 421 -34.33 4.40 -15.17
C GLY A 421 -33.48 4.10 -13.93
N GLU A 422 -33.66 2.93 -13.31
CA GLU A 422 -32.85 2.47 -12.19
C GLU A 422 -31.93 1.32 -12.62
N ASP A 423 -30.74 1.29 -12.05
CA ASP A 423 -29.83 0.17 -12.16
C ASP A 423 -30.00 -0.80 -11.00
N GLU A 424 -29.79 -2.09 -11.28
CA GLU A 424 -29.83 -3.14 -10.27
C GLU A 424 -28.88 -4.26 -10.72
N LYS A 425 -27.57 -4.07 -10.52
CA LYS A 425 -26.52 -4.86 -11.20
C LYS A 425 -25.90 -5.97 -10.34
N ALA A 426 -26.36 -6.15 -9.10
CA ALA A 426 -25.76 -7.10 -8.16
C ALA A 426 -26.70 -7.50 -7.01
N ALA A 427 -26.39 -8.60 -6.32
CA ALA A 427 -27.07 -8.99 -5.09
C ALA A 427 -26.96 -7.94 -3.98
N PHE A 428 -25.83 -7.22 -3.93
CA PHE A 428 -25.69 -5.93 -3.24
C PHE A 428 -25.24 -4.87 -4.25
N PHE A 429 -26.19 -4.07 -4.72
CA PHE A 429 -25.96 -2.99 -5.66
C PHE A 429 -25.98 -1.61 -5.00
N SER A 430 -25.16 -0.69 -5.51
CA SER A 430 -25.15 0.72 -5.14
C SER A 430 -24.85 1.63 -6.34
N GLU A 431 -25.64 2.68 -6.51
CA GLU A 431 -25.35 3.77 -7.46
C GLU A 431 -24.13 4.60 -7.04
N GLY A 432 -23.87 4.70 -5.73
CA GLY A 432 -22.75 5.44 -5.14
C GLY A 432 -21.71 4.55 -4.47
N GLN A 433 -20.77 5.19 -3.78
CA GLN A 433 -19.61 4.55 -3.17
C GLN A 433 -19.99 3.52 -2.10
N LEU A 434 -19.31 2.39 -2.06
CA LEU A 434 -19.44 1.37 -1.01
C LEU A 434 -18.13 1.22 -0.23
N VAL A 435 -18.19 1.52 1.07
CA VAL A 435 -17.02 1.41 1.97
C VAL A 435 -17.29 0.41 3.08
N PHE A 436 -16.69 -0.77 2.99
CA PHE A 436 -16.90 -1.87 3.92
C PHE A 436 -15.96 -1.78 5.13
N SER A 437 -16.51 -1.90 6.33
CA SER A 437 -15.78 -1.91 7.60
C SER A 437 -16.45 -2.84 8.62
N GLY A 438 -15.94 -2.89 9.85
CA GLY A 438 -16.48 -3.71 10.94
C GLY A 438 -15.85 -5.10 11.02
N SER A 439 -16.06 -5.79 12.13
CA SER A 439 -15.40 -7.06 12.45
C SER A 439 -16.27 -8.30 12.18
N GLY A 440 -17.45 -8.12 11.61
CA GLY A 440 -18.36 -9.21 11.29
C GLY A 440 -18.03 -9.93 9.98
N SER A 441 -18.85 -10.93 9.66
CA SER A 441 -18.79 -11.66 8.39
C SER A 441 -20.02 -11.41 7.52
N LEU A 442 -19.79 -11.32 6.21
CA LEU A 442 -20.81 -11.19 5.19
C LEU A 442 -20.60 -12.26 4.11
N THR A 443 -21.62 -13.08 3.84
CA THR A 443 -21.65 -13.95 2.67
C THR A 443 -22.64 -13.43 1.64
N VAL A 444 -22.18 -13.16 0.42
CA VAL A 444 -23.01 -12.76 -0.71
C VAL A 444 -23.09 -13.93 -1.70
N THR A 445 -24.30 -14.30 -2.10
CA THR A 445 -24.56 -15.35 -3.10
C THR A 445 -25.33 -14.76 -4.27
N ALA A 446 -24.67 -14.61 -5.41
CA ALA A 446 -25.24 -14.06 -6.63
C ALA A 446 -25.38 -15.15 -7.70
N THR A 447 -26.60 -15.31 -8.17
CA THR A 447 -27.04 -16.30 -9.15
C THR A 447 -27.62 -15.66 -10.41
N GLY A 448 -28.02 -14.38 -10.34
CA GLY A 448 -28.54 -13.64 -11.51
C GLY A 448 -27.57 -12.61 -12.06
N LYS A 449 -26.87 -11.84 -11.20
CA LYS A 449 -25.94 -10.80 -11.64
C LYS A 449 -24.63 -10.85 -10.84
N ALA A 450 -23.96 -9.71 -10.61
CA ALA A 450 -22.74 -9.66 -9.82
C ALA A 450 -23.01 -9.86 -8.32
N GLY A 451 -21.98 -10.19 -7.55
CA GLY A 451 -22.07 -10.27 -6.08
C GLY A 451 -22.30 -8.91 -5.45
N ILE A 452 -21.26 -8.07 -5.52
CA ILE A 452 -21.27 -6.69 -5.02
C ILE A 452 -20.93 -5.78 -6.20
N SER A 453 -21.74 -4.75 -6.46
CA SER A 453 -21.43 -3.78 -7.51
C SER A 453 -21.72 -2.36 -7.04
N SER A 454 -20.79 -1.45 -7.30
CA SER A 454 -20.98 -0.01 -7.26
C SER A 454 -20.81 0.58 -8.65
N ASP A 455 -21.63 1.57 -9.01
CA ASP A 455 -21.39 2.43 -10.18
C ASP A 455 -20.42 3.59 -9.91
N ASP A 456 -19.80 3.57 -8.73
CA ASP A 456 -18.67 4.37 -8.29
C ASP A 456 -17.58 3.39 -7.80
N TYR A 457 -16.97 3.56 -6.63
CA TYR A 457 -15.98 2.62 -6.09
C TYR A 457 -16.47 1.66 -5.00
N VAL A 458 -15.70 0.58 -4.82
CA VAL A 458 -15.82 -0.36 -3.69
C VAL A 458 -14.50 -0.39 -2.91
N ARG A 459 -14.56 -0.20 -1.60
CA ARG A 459 -13.38 -0.22 -0.72
C ARG A 459 -13.61 -1.13 0.48
N PHE A 460 -12.63 -1.97 0.80
CA PHE A 460 -12.64 -2.82 2.00
C PHE A 460 -11.60 -2.30 3.00
N MET A 461 -12.07 -1.81 4.14
CA MET A 461 -11.23 -1.27 5.21
C MET A 461 -10.60 -2.39 6.05
N SER A 462 -9.98 -2.05 7.18
CA SER A 462 -9.00 -2.90 7.88
C SER A 462 -9.49 -4.28 8.37
N SER A 463 -10.78 -4.51 8.64
CA SER A 463 -11.22 -5.70 9.40
C SER A 463 -12.36 -6.61 8.89
N PRO A 464 -13.20 -6.29 7.89
CA PRO A 464 -14.38 -7.12 7.58
C PRO A 464 -13.99 -8.46 6.96
N THR A 465 -14.81 -9.50 7.22
CA THR A 465 -14.72 -10.78 6.51
C THR A 465 -15.83 -10.86 5.47
N VAL A 466 -15.48 -10.87 4.18
CA VAL A 466 -16.45 -10.89 3.08
C VAL A 466 -16.23 -12.10 2.19
N LYS A 467 -17.27 -12.90 1.97
CA LYS A 467 -17.27 -14.00 1.02
C LYS A 467 -18.28 -13.72 -0.07
N VAL A 468 -17.87 -13.80 -1.33
CA VAL A 468 -18.75 -13.61 -2.48
C VAL A 468 -18.72 -14.88 -3.35
N ASN A 469 -19.89 -15.42 -3.66
CA ASN A 469 -20.05 -16.50 -4.63
C ASN A 469 -20.92 -15.99 -5.76
N SER A 470 -20.39 -15.91 -6.99
CA SER A 470 -21.11 -15.44 -8.17
C SER A 470 -21.10 -16.51 -9.27
N THR A 471 -22.29 -16.92 -9.71
CA THR A 471 -22.43 -17.93 -10.78
C THR A 471 -22.89 -17.35 -12.11
N ALA A 472 -23.29 -16.08 -12.16
CA ALA A 472 -23.81 -15.42 -13.36
C ALA A 472 -23.15 -14.07 -13.70
N GLY A 473 -22.33 -13.50 -12.81
CA GLY A 473 -21.68 -12.21 -13.04
C GLY A 473 -20.31 -12.09 -12.38
N HIS A 474 -19.82 -10.86 -12.23
CA HIS A 474 -18.60 -10.56 -11.48
C HIS A 474 -18.76 -10.89 -9.98
N GLY A 475 -17.65 -11.11 -9.28
CA GLY A 475 -17.66 -11.19 -7.81
C GLY A 475 -17.92 -9.81 -7.21
N VAL A 476 -16.90 -8.96 -7.25
CA VAL A 476 -16.93 -7.56 -6.80
C VAL A 476 -16.63 -6.65 -7.99
N ARG A 477 -17.47 -5.63 -8.21
CA ARG A 477 -17.28 -4.60 -9.22
C ARG A 477 -17.34 -3.21 -8.60
N GLY A 478 -16.31 -2.42 -8.79
CA GLY A 478 -16.39 -0.96 -8.77
C GLY A 478 -16.33 -0.47 -10.21
N LYS A 479 -17.05 0.60 -10.55
CA LYS A 479 -16.82 1.27 -11.82
C LYS A 479 -15.49 2.00 -11.77
N ASP A 480 -15.27 2.82 -10.76
CA ASP A 480 -14.10 3.69 -10.70
C ASP A 480 -12.88 2.94 -10.14
N TYR A 481 -13.01 2.33 -8.96
CA TYR A 481 -11.94 1.50 -8.41
C TYR A 481 -12.43 0.45 -7.42
N VAL A 482 -11.56 -0.53 -7.19
CA VAL A 482 -11.70 -1.47 -6.08
C VAL A 482 -10.41 -1.48 -5.26
N ILE A 483 -10.52 -1.15 -3.97
CA ILE A 483 -9.38 -1.07 -3.05
C ILE A 483 -9.56 -2.00 -1.85
N PHE A 484 -8.47 -2.64 -1.45
CA PHE A 484 -8.37 -3.45 -0.24
C PHE A 484 -7.32 -2.86 0.72
N ASP A 485 -7.79 -2.25 1.80
CA ASP A 485 -6.99 -1.71 2.90
C ASP A 485 -6.97 -2.63 4.13
N GLY A 486 -7.60 -3.79 4.02
CA GLY A 486 -7.52 -4.86 5.01
C GLY A 486 -8.66 -5.85 4.90
N GLY A 487 -8.96 -6.49 6.03
CA GLY A 487 -9.97 -7.52 6.13
C GLY A 487 -9.57 -8.82 5.41
N THR A 488 -10.54 -9.72 5.29
CA THR A 488 -10.40 -10.97 4.53
C THR A 488 -11.53 -11.06 3.53
N THR A 489 -11.19 -11.12 2.24
CA THR A 489 -12.15 -11.25 1.16
C THR A 489 -11.89 -12.55 0.37
N ALA A 490 -12.92 -13.39 0.23
CA ALA A 490 -12.88 -14.61 -0.55
C ALA A 490 -13.94 -14.57 -1.66
N ILE A 491 -13.53 -14.75 -2.91
CA ILE A 491 -14.40 -14.60 -4.08
C ILE A 491 -14.35 -15.87 -4.92
N ASN A 492 -15.52 -16.47 -5.16
CA ASN A 492 -15.67 -17.60 -6.08
C ASN A 492 -16.53 -17.16 -7.26
N VAL A 493 -16.00 -17.29 -8.47
CA VAL A 493 -16.72 -17.02 -9.72
C VAL A 493 -16.74 -18.26 -10.59
N SER A 494 -17.90 -18.60 -11.13
CA SER A 494 -18.05 -19.71 -12.08
C SER A 494 -18.76 -19.32 -13.38
N ALA A 495 -19.13 -18.04 -13.53
CA ALA A 495 -19.78 -17.52 -14.73
C ALA A 495 -18.81 -17.59 -15.92
N GLY A 496 -19.24 -18.22 -17.02
CA GLY A 496 -18.48 -18.32 -18.26
C GLY A 496 -18.70 -17.13 -19.19
N VAL A 497 -18.20 -17.22 -20.42
CA VAL A 497 -18.34 -16.17 -21.44
C VAL A 497 -19.81 -15.98 -21.85
N VAL A 498 -20.24 -14.72 -21.94
CA VAL A 498 -21.58 -14.33 -22.41
C VAL A 498 -21.44 -13.32 -23.55
N TYR A 499 -22.28 -13.42 -24.58
CA TYR A 499 -22.35 -12.41 -25.64
C TYR A 499 -23.14 -11.20 -25.14
N ASP A 500 -22.54 -10.02 -25.18
CA ASP A 500 -23.20 -8.76 -24.90
C ASP A 500 -23.67 -8.14 -26.21
N SER A 501 -24.99 -8.06 -26.40
CA SER A 501 -25.59 -7.53 -27.62
C SER A 501 -25.51 -6.01 -27.74
N GLU A 502 -25.34 -5.28 -26.63
CA GLU A 502 -25.22 -3.81 -26.65
C GLU A 502 -23.85 -3.39 -27.16
N ASP A 503 -22.80 -4.09 -26.70
CA ASP A 503 -21.42 -3.85 -27.11
C ASP A 503 -20.97 -4.72 -28.31
N ALA A 504 -21.83 -5.64 -28.75
CA ALA A 504 -21.56 -6.62 -29.80
C ALA A 504 -20.29 -7.46 -29.57
N GLU A 505 -19.95 -7.76 -28.31
CA GLU A 505 -18.71 -8.43 -27.90
C GLU A 505 -18.99 -9.58 -26.91
N TYR A 506 -18.14 -10.60 -26.92
CA TYR A 506 -18.12 -11.61 -25.87
C TYR A 506 -17.41 -11.08 -24.61
N LYS A 507 -18.06 -11.21 -23.46
CA LYS A 507 -17.54 -10.78 -22.15
C LYS A 507 -17.32 -11.96 -21.22
N GLY A 508 -16.18 -11.95 -20.53
CA GLY A 508 -15.87 -12.85 -19.42
C GLY A 508 -16.03 -12.14 -18.08
N PHE A 509 -16.23 -12.93 -17.03
CA PHE A 509 -16.43 -12.41 -15.68
C PHE A 509 -15.16 -12.47 -14.84
N SER A 510 -15.13 -11.65 -13.80
CA SER A 510 -13.94 -11.46 -12.96
C SER A 510 -14.29 -11.58 -11.49
N GLY A 511 -13.36 -12.08 -10.69
CA GLY A 511 -13.47 -12.02 -9.23
C GLY A 511 -13.56 -10.57 -8.77
N VAL A 512 -12.61 -9.74 -9.20
CA VAL A 512 -12.63 -8.29 -9.02
C VAL A 512 -12.63 -7.61 -10.38
N LYS A 513 -13.53 -6.66 -10.59
CA LYS A 513 -13.61 -5.82 -11.79
C LYS A 513 -13.56 -4.33 -11.40
N SER A 514 -12.73 -3.57 -12.09
CA SER A 514 -12.71 -2.12 -12.07
C SER A 514 -12.60 -1.56 -13.49
N ASP A 515 -13.36 -0.51 -13.84
CA ASP A 515 -13.14 0.25 -15.07
C ASP A 515 -12.05 1.32 -14.88
N GLY A 516 -11.66 1.72 -13.66
CA GLY A 516 -10.46 2.52 -13.42
C GLY A 516 -9.30 1.65 -12.92
N TYR A 517 -9.02 1.62 -11.62
CA TYR A 517 -7.85 0.90 -11.09
C TYR A 517 -8.19 -0.10 -9.97
N PHE A 518 -7.21 -0.96 -9.68
CA PHE A 518 -7.21 -1.87 -8.54
C PHE A 518 -6.10 -1.48 -7.56
N GLY A 519 -6.42 -1.44 -6.27
CA GLY A 519 -5.46 -1.19 -5.20
C GLY A 519 -5.48 -2.28 -4.13
N MET A 520 -4.30 -2.74 -3.72
CA MET A 520 -4.13 -3.62 -2.57
C MET A 520 -3.07 -3.05 -1.63
N ASN A 521 -3.51 -2.53 -0.48
CA ASN A 521 -2.64 -2.01 0.55
C ASN A 521 -2.40 -3.04 1.66
N LYS A 522 -3.45 -3.75 2.11
CA LYS A 522 -3.37 -4.75 3.20
C LYS A 522 -4.50 -5.79 3.10
N GLY A 523 -4.52 -6.74 4.04
CA GLY A 523 -5.56 -7.76 4.16
C GLY A 523 -5.28 -9.01 3.33
N SER A 524 -6.28 -9.87 3.20
CA SER A 524 -6.20 -11.10 2.41
C SER A 524 -7.30 -11.14 1.35
N LEU A 525 -6.91 -11.36 0.09
CA LEU A 525 -7.80 -11.55 -1.05
C LEU A 525 -7.57 -12.92 -1.67
N ALA A 526 -8.56 -13.80 -1.57
CA ALA A 526 -8.54 -15.11 -2.22
C ALA A 526 -9.57 -15.15 -3.34
N ILE A 527 -9.17 -15.50 -4.56
CA ILE A 527 -10.07 -15.60 -5.72
C ILE A 527 -9.92 -16.98 -6.37
N THR A 528 -11.05 -17.65 -6.58
CA THR A 528 -11.13 -18.80 -7.49
C THR A 528 -12.08 -18.44 -8.62
N ASN A 529 -11.60 -18.50 -9.86
CA ASN A 529 -12.45 -18.32 -11.04
C ASN A 529 -12.37 -19.55 -11.95
N SER A 530 -13.47 -20.29 -12.04
CA SER A 530 -13.57 -21.50 -12.86
C SER A 530 -14.31 -21.28 -14.18
N GLY A 531 -14.84 -20.08 -14.44
CA GLY A 531 -15.55 -19.76 -15.66
C GLY A 531 -14.61 -19.61 -16.85
N ASN A 532 -15.04 -20.05 -18.04
CA ASN A 532 -14.31 -19.79 -19.28
C ASN A 532 -14.21 -18.27 -19.53
N GLY A 533 -13.07 -17.83 -20.07
CA GLY A 533 -12.69 -16.41 -20.17
C GLY A 533 -12.58 -15.68 -18.84
N GLY A 534 -12.62 -16.42 -17.72
CA GLY A 534 -12.67 -15.92 -16.37
C GLY A 534 -11.34 -15.30 -15.93
N LYS A 535 -11.43 -14.15 -15.28
CA LYS A 535 -10.25 -13.46 -14.71
C LYS A 535 -10.31 -13.41 -13.18
N GLY A 536 -9.17 -13.42 -12.52
CA GLY A 536 -9.15 -13.14 -11.08
C GLY A 536 -9.44 -11.65 -10.85
N ILE A 537 -8.51 -10.80 -11.26
CA ILE A 537 -8.60 -9.34 -11.23
C ILE A 537 -8.56 -8.81 -12.66
N ARG A 538 -9.50 -7.92 -12.99
CA ARG A 538 -9.48 -7.10 -14.22
C ARG A 538 -9.67 -5.63 -13.85
N ALA A 539 -8.67 -4.80 -14.12
CA ALA A 539 -8.74 -3.35 -13.91
C ALA A 539 -8.07 -2.61 -15.08
N GLY A 540 -8.36 -1.32 -15.26
CA GLY A 540 -7.78 -0.46 -16.28
C GLY A 540 -8.84 0.37 -17.00
N SER A 541 -8.58 1.67 -17.11
CA SER A 541 -9.39 2.63 -17.87
C SER A 541 -9.19 2.50 -19.38
N TYR A 542 -10.27 2.77 -20.10
CA TYR A 542 -10.26 2.95 -21.56
C TYR A 542 -9.67 4.32 -21.96
N ASP A 543 -9.57 5.26 -21.01
CA ASP A 543 -9.13 6.63 -21.27
C ASP A 543 -7.60 6.68 -21.51
N TYR A 544 -7.24 6.48 -22.78
CA TYR A 544 -5.88 6.61 -23.29
C TYR A 544 -5.61 8.08 -23.63
N ASP A 545 -4.99 8.81 -22.70
CA ASP A 545 -4.29 10.06 -23.01
C ASP A 545 -2.89 10.03 -22.39
N SER A 546 -1.89 9.68 -23.21
CA SER A 546 -0.47 9.62 -22.82
C SER A 546 0.11 10.98 -22.42
N THR A 547 -0.61 12.09 -22.63
CA THR A 547 -0.20 13.44 -22.23
C THR A 547 -0.94 13.97 -21.00
N ASN A 548 -2.00 13.27 -20.59
CA ASN A 548 -2.97 13.73 -19.59
C ASN A 548 -3.51 12.54 -18.78
N HIS A 549 -2.63 11.61 -18.38
CA HIS A 549 -2.94 10.48 -17.49
C HIS A 549 -3.54 11.01 -16.17
N THR A 550 -4.87 11.07 -16.11
CA THR A 550 -5.63 11.56 -14.94
C THR A 550 -6.11 10.44 -14.04
N VAL A 551 -6.01 9.18 -14.49
CA VAL A 551 -6.46 8.00 -13.73
C VAL A 551 -5.25 7.31 -13.08
N PRO A 552 -5.32 6.98 -11.78
CA PRO A 552 -4.24 6.25 -11.09
C PRO A 552 -3.96 4.88 -11.73
N ASP A 553 -2.70 4.47 -11.70
CA ASP A 553 -2.29 3.12 -12.08
C ASP A 553 -2.72 2.10 -11.01
N SER A 554 -2.86 0.83 -11.42
CA SER A 554 -3.14 -0.23 -10.45
C SER A 554 -1.90 -0.55 -9.63
N TYR A 555 -2.09 -0.92 -8.36
CA TYR A 555 -0.96 -1.13 -7.46
C TYR A 555 -1.22 -2.22 -6.41
N ILE A 556 -0.11 -2.80 -5.95
CA ILE A 556 -0.02 -3.61 -4.74
C ILE A 556 1.14 -3.12 -3.89
N THR A 557 0.84 -2.68 -2.68
CA THR A 557 1.87 -2.25 -1.70
C THR A 557 1.94 -3.21 -0.51
N GLY A 558 0.96 -4.08 -0.31
CA GLY A 558 0.92 -5.00 0.83
C GLY A 558 -0.23 -6.02 0.76
N GLY A 559 -0.41 -6.76 1.85
CA GLY A 559 -1.43 -7.82 1.96
C GLY A 559 -1.08 -9.13 1.22
N SER A 560 -1.99 -10.10 1.28
CA SER A 560 -1.86 -11.40 0.62
C SER A 560 -2.93 -11.62 -0.44
N ILE A 561 -2.52 -11.95 -1.66
CA ILE A 561 -3.39 -12.29 -2.79
C ILE A 561 -3.15 -13.73 -3.20
N SER A 562 -4.21 -14.54 -3.28
CA SER A 562 -4.15 -15.90 -3.82
C SER A 562 -5.22 -16.04 -4.90
N ILE A 563 -4.81 -16.25 -6.15
CA ILE A 563 -5.72 -16.36 -7.28
C ILE A 563 -5.49 -17.70 -7.99
N THR A 564 -6.58 -18.42 -8.21
CA THR A 564 -6.59 -19.63 -9.03
C THR A 564 -7.60 -19.47 -10.16
N THR A 565 -7.14 -19.65 -11.40
CA THR A 565 -8.00 -19.70 -12.58
C THR A 565 -7.92 -21.05 -13.28
N THR A 566 -9.08 -21.63 -13.59
CA THR A 566 -9.15 -22.96 -14.23
C THR A 566 -9.93 -23.00 -15.53
N GLY A 567 -10.70 -21.94 -15.84
CA GLY A 567 -11.44 -21.84 -17.08
C GLY A 567 -10.51 -21.75 -18.29
N SER A 568 -11.01 -22.15 -19.46
CA SER A 568 -10.28 -21.99 -20.73
C SER A 568 -10.64 -20.67 -21.41
N GLU A 569 -9.77 -20.20 -22.29
CA GLU A 569 -10.15 -19.21 -23.29
C GLU A 569 -11.30 -19.73 -24.17
N THR A 570 -12.23 -18.86 -24.52
CA THR A 570 -13.40 -19.17 -25.37
C THR A 570 -13.89 -17.89 -26.03
N ASN A 571 -14.19 -17.93 -27.33
CA ASN A 571 -14.64 -16.77 -28.12
C ASN A 571 -13.72 -15.54 -27.92
N ASP A 572 -12.41 -15.74 -27.98
CA ASP A 572 -11.35 -14.72 -27.80
C ASP A 572 -11.37 -13.97 -26.46
N VAL A 573 -12.13 -14.49 -25.49
CA VAL A 573 -12.07 -14.02 -24.11
C VAL A 573 -11.07 -14.87 -23.36
N SER A 574 -9.88 -14.31 -23.15
CA SER A 574 -8.81 -14.99 -22.42
C SER A 574 -9.07 -15.10 -20.91
N CYS A 575 -8.61 -16.19 -20.31
CA CYS A 575 -8.48 -16.28 -18.86
C CYS A 575 -7.19 -15.61 -18.39
N LYS A 576 -7.16 -15.09 -17.16
CA LYS A 576 -5.95 -14.54 -16.49
C LYS A 576 -6.12 -14.52 -14.98
N ALA A 577 -5.08 -14.71 -14.19
CA ALA A 577 -5.19 -14.39 -12.77
C ALA A 577 -5.33 -12.88 -12.56
N ILE A 578 -4.47 -12.07 -13.18
CA ILE A 578 -4.51 -10.61 -13.12
C ILE A 578 -4.35 -10.08 -14.55
N LYS A 579 -5.26 -9.18 -14.94
CA LYS A 579 -5.14 -8.38 -16.17
C LYS A 579 -5.31 -6.90 -15.83
N ILE A 580 -4.26 -6.11 -16.03
CA ILE A 580 -4.27 -4.67 -15.83
C ILE A 580 -4.15 -3.96 -17.18
N GLY A 581 -5.02 -2.98 -17.38
CA GLY A 581 -4.96 -2.09 -18.52
C GLY A 581 -5.75 -2.55 -19.74
N TRP A 582 -5.56 -1.78 -20.81
CA TRP A 582 -6.28 -1.91 -22.07
C TRP A 582 -5.33 -1.69 -23.24
N ALA A 583 -5.72 -2.22 -24.41
CA ALA A 583 -5.01 -2.01 -25.67
C ALA A 583 -5.96 -1.35 -26.67
N THR A 584 -5.61 -0.18 -27.19
CA THR A 584 -6.34 0.47 -28.28
C THR A 584 -6.08 -0.30 -29.57
N LYS A 585 -7.13 -0.61 -30.31
CA LYS A 585 -7.03 -1.26 -31.62
C LYS A 585 -7.61 -0.35 -32.70
N ASN A 586 -7.03 -0.40 -33.90
CA ASN A 586 -7.53 0.27 -35.08
C ASN A 586 -8.09 -0.78 -36.06
N GLY A 587 -9.39 -0.68 -36.35
CA GLY A 587 -10.19 -1.72 -37.00
C GLY A 587 -11.29 -2.23 -36.06
N THR A 588 -12.18 -3.06 -36.60
CA THR A 588 -13.36 -3.59 -35.88
C THR A 588 -13.40 -5.12 -35.85
N ASP A 589 -12.39 -5.79 -36.41
CA ASP A 589 -12.29 -7.26 -36.38
C ASP A 589 -11.25 -7.72 -35.34
N ASP A 590 -11.22 -9.02 -35.06
CA ASP A 590 -10.32 -9.63 -34.07
C ASP A 590 -8.83 -9.55 -34.48
N HIS A 591 -8.56 -9.10 -35.71
CA HIS A 591 -7.23 -8.79 -36.24
C HIS A 591 -6.91 -7.29 -36.26
N ALA A 592 -7.75 -6.47 -35.61
CA ALA A 592 -7.54 -5.03 -35.51
C ALA A 592 -6.16 -4.74 -34.91
N LYS A 593 -5.41 -3.88 -35.60
CA LYS A 593 -4.03 -3.58 -35.25
C LYS A 593 -3.99 -2.85 -33.91
N VAL A 594 -3.25 -3.36 -32.94
CA VAL A 594 -2.98 -2.63 -31.69
C VAL A 594 -2.21 -1.35 -32.02
N THR A 595 -2.73 -0.21 -31.57
CA THR A 595 -2.14 1.12 -31.79
C THR A 595 -1.55 1.75 -30.54
N ALA A 596 -1.97 1.30 -29.36
CA ALA A 596 -1.45 1.76 -28.08
C ALA A 596 -1.81 0.81 -26.94
N ASN A 597 -1.05 0.86 -25.85
CA ASN A 597 -1.35 0.17 -24.61
C ASN A 597 -1.42 1.16 -23.44
N ALA A 598 -2.25 0.88 -22.45
CA ALA A 598 -2.43 1.66 -21.23
C ALA A 598 -2.58 0.76 -20.01
N GLY A 599 -2.38 1.33 -18.82
CA GLY A 599 -2.57 0.66 -17.53
C GLY A 599 -1.27 0.04 -17.03
N ASN A 600 -0.46 0.84 -16.35
CA ASN A 600 0.72 0.31 -15.70
C ASN A 600 0.30 -0.45 -14.44
N PHE A 601 1.17 -1.35 -14.02
CA PHE A 601 0.97 -2.12 -12.81
C PHE A 601 2.23 -2.09 -11.94
N THR A 602 2.06 -1.65 -10.69
CA THR A 602 3.16 -1.58 -9.73
C THR A 602 2.97 -2.53 -8.57
N ILE A 603 3.98 -3.35 -8.29
CA ILE A 603 4.06 -4.24 -7.13
C ILE A 603 5.27 -3.80 -6.30
N SER A 604 5.01 -3.17 -5.17
CA SER A 604 6.04 -2.69 -4.23
C SER A 604 6.07 -3.48 -2.93
N GLY A 605 5.08 -4.34 -2.69
CA GLY A 605 4.98 -5.16 -1.48
C GLY A 605 3.92 -6.25 -1.60
N GLY A 606 3.61 -6.88 -0.48
CA GLY A 606 2.61 -7.95 -0.39
C GLY A 606 3.10 -9.32 -0.84
N SER A 607 2.20 -10.32 -0.80
CA SER A 607 2.45 -11.70 -1.21
C SER A 607 1.39 -12.16 -2.21
N LEU A 608 1.78 -12.45 -3.44
CA LEU A 608 0.91 -12.89 -4.51
C LEU A 608 1.21 -14.34 -4.86
N VAL A 609 0.16 -15.16 -4.91
CA VAL A 609 0.21 -16.55 -5.40
C VAL A 609 -0.82 -16.70 -6.52
N LEU A 610 -0.35 -16.85 -7.75
CA LEU A 610 -1.16 -16.90 -8.96
C LEU A 610 -1.00 -18.27 -9.63
N ASN A 611 -2.09 -19.01 -9.77
CA ASN A 611 -2.11 -20.34 -10.38
C ASN A 611 -3.09 -20.36 -11.56
N CYS A 612 -2.59 -20.61 -12.77
CA CYS A 612 -3.38 -20.50 -13.99
C CYS A 612 -3.26 -21.78 -14.82
N ALA A 613 -4.38 -22.49 -14.96
CA ALA A 613 -4.35 -23.81 -15.58
C ALA A 613 -4.32 -23.76 -17.13
N LYS A 614 -4.80 -22.65 -17.72
CA LYS A 614 -5.14 -22.57 -19.15
C LYS A 614 -4.77 -21.25 -19.82
N SER A 615 -3.99 -20.41 -19.14
CA SER A 615 -3.67 -19.07 -19.62
C SER A 615 -2.46 -18.50 -18.94
N GLU A 616 -2.04 -17.32 -19.38
CA GLU A 616 -1.04 -16.53 -18.66
C GLU A 616 -1.58 -16.13 -17.28
N CYS A 617 -0.68 -15.87 -16.32
CA CYS A 617 -1.11 -15.47 -14.99
C CYS A 617 -1.26 -13.97 -14.79
N LEU A 618 -0.18 -13.22 -14.94
CA LEU A 618 -0.19 -11.77 -14.78
C LEU A 618 0.05 -11.12 -16.14
N GLU A 619 -0.88 -10.27 -16.57
CA GLU A 619 -0.73 -9.45 -17.77
C GLU A 619 -0.89 -7.97 -17.42
N ALA A 620 0.14 -7.16 -17.69
CA ALA A 620 0.05 -5.72 -17.71
C ALA A 620 0.07 -5.23 -19.16
N LYS A 621 -0.95 -4.48 -19.58
CA LYS A 621 -0.94 -3.85 -20.92
C LYS A 621 0.03 -2.66 -20.94
N GLY A 622 0.10 -1.86 -19.88
CA GLY A 622 1.19 -0.89 -19.71
C GLY A 622 2.46 -1.52 -19.16
N ASN A 623 3.32 -0.68 -18.59
CA ASN A 623 4.55 -1.11 -17.94
C ASN A 623 4.26 -1.92 -16.67
N LEU A 624 5.10 -2.92 -16.41
CA LEU A 624 5.10 -3.68 -15.16
C LEU A 624 6.30 -3.27 -14.32
N THR A 625 6.07 -2.83 -13.08
CA THR A 625 7.14 -2.54 -12.12
C THR A 625 7.02 -3.42 -10.88
N ILE A 626 8.08 -4.14 -10.56
CA ILE A 626 8.21 -4.93 -9.32
C ILE A 626 9.40 -4.40 -8.53
N SER A 627 9.12 -3.64 -7.46
CA SER A 627 10.13 -3.07 -6.58
C SER A 627 10.21 -3.75 -5.21
N GLY A 628 9.25 -4.61 -4.88
CA GLY A 628 9.22 -5.33 -3.61
C GLY A 628 8.14 -6.41 -3.57
N GLY A 629 7.95 -7.02 -2.39
CA GLY A 629 6.97 -8.09 -2.17
C GLY A 629 7.41 -9.47 -2.67
N GLN A 630 6.47 -10.41 -2.64
CA GLN A 630 6.62 -11.78 -3.13
C GLN A 630 5.61 -12.01 -4.25
N VAL A 631 6.09 -12.39 -5.44
CA VAL A 631 5.25 -12.64 -6.62
C VAL A 631 5.51 -14.05 -7.12
N TRP A 632 4.56 -14.95 -6.93
CA TRP A 632 4.64 -16.33 -7.41
C TRP A 632 3.57 -16.55 -8.46
N ALA A 633 4.00 -16.65 -9.73
CA ALA A 633 3.13 -16.93 -10.85
C ALA A 633 3.45 -18.31 -11.42
N SER A 634 2.43 -19.15 -11.59
CA SER A 634 2.55 -20.51 -12.11
C SER A 634 1.47 -20.76 -13.15
N SER A 635 1.90 -20.82 -14.41
CA SER A 635 1.07 -21.11 -15.56
C SER A 635 1.38 -22.50 -16.11
N SER A 636 0.34 -23.27 -16.43
CA SER A 636 0.49 -24.57 -17.09
C SER A 636 0.22 -24.55 -18.60
N ALA A 637 0.02 -23.38 -19.20
CA ALA A 637 -0.41 -23.27 -20.60
C ALA A 637 0.26 -22.15 -21.39
N ASP A 638 0.62 -21.06 -20.72
CA ASP A 638 1.12 -19.84 -21.36
C ASP A 638 2.12 -19.12 -20.43
N ASP A 639 2.42 -17.84 -20.63
CA ASP A 639 3.41 -17.12 -19.82
C ASP A 639 3.02 -17.02 -18.35
N ALA A 640 4.00 -17.06 -17.43
CA ALA A 640 3.66 -16.80 -16.03
C ALA A 640 3.39 -15.30 -15.81
N ILE A 641 4.24 -14.45 -16.39
CA ILE A 641 4.17 -12.99 -16.29
C ILE A 641 4.39 -12.42 -17.69
N ASN A 642 3.48 -11.56 -18.15
CA ASN A 642 3.56 -10.86 -19.42
C ASN A 642 3.37 -9.35 -19.19
N SER A 643 4.19 -8.53 -19.85
CA SER A 643 3.90 -7.11 -20.05
C SER A 643 3.96 -6.73 -21.52
N GLN A 644 2.97 -5.96 -21.96
CA GLN A 644 2.98 -5.33 -23.29
C GLN A 644 3.77 -4.02 -23.32
N GLY A 645 4.21 -3.54 -22.15
CA GLY A 645 5.11 -2.40 -21.97
C GLY A 645 6.45 -2.84 -21.37
N GLU A 646 7.23 -1.90 -20.87
CA GLU A 646 8.52 -2.20 -20.24
C GLU A 646 8.33 -2.90 -18.89
N THR A 647 9.10 -3.96 -18.63
CA THR A 647 9.14 -4.63 -17.33
C THR A 647 10.37 -4.21 -16.54
N ASN A 648 10.16 -3.64 -15.35
CA ASN A 648 11.19 -3.21 -14.43
C ASN A 648 11.13 -4.00 -13.12
N ILE A 649 12.14 -4.84 -12.86
CA ILE A 649 12.32 -5.55 -11.59
C ILE A 649 13.50 -4.92 -10.85
N THR A 650 13.20 -4.14 -9.81
CA THR A 650 14.19 -3.43 -8.98
C THR A 650 14.34 -4.06 -7.59
N GLY A 651 13.39 -4.89 -7.17
CA GLY A 651 13.40 -5.55 -5.86
C GLY A 651 12.39 -6.70 -5.75
N GLY A 652 12.25 -7.24 -4.55
CA GLY A 652 11.29 -8.31 -4.26
C GLY A 652 11.76 -9.73 -4.58
N TYR A 653 10.83 -10.68 -4.37
CA TYR A 653 10.97 -12.11 -4.52
C TYR A 653 10.08 -12.59 -5.67
N VAL A 654 10.62 -12.71 -6.88
CA VAL A 654 9.83 -13.07 -8.08
C VAL A 654 10.10 -14.52 -8.47
N TYR A 655 9.05 -15.33 -8.47
CA TYR A 655 9.05 -16.69 -9.00
C TYR A 655 8.04 -16.78 -10.15
N ALA A 656 8.53 -17.08 -11.34
CA ALA A 656 7.73 -17.24 -12.54
C ALA A 656 7.95 -18.65 -13.09
N PHE A 657 6.88 -19.42 -13.20
CA PHE A 657 6.90 -20.77 -13.77
C PHE A 657 5.91 -20.88 -14.91
N SER A 658 6.38 -21.31 -16.08
CA SER A 658 5.55 -21.77 -17.17
C SER A 658 5.94 -23.18 -17.60
N SER A 659 4.95 -24.04 -17.86
CA SER A 659 5.24 -25.36 -18.43
C SER A 659 5.22 -25.40 -19.96
N GLN A 660 4.69 -24.36 -20.63
CA GLN A 660 4.38 -24.39 -22.06
C GLN A 660 4.80 -23.16 -22.85
N ASN A 661 5.14 -22.05 -22.17
CA ASN A 661 5.60 -20.81 -22.78
C ASN A 661 6.72 -20.16 -21.94
N ASP A 662 7.00 -18.88 -22.11
CA ASP A 662 8.02 -18.17 -21.34
C ASP A 662 7.64 -18.07 -19.86
N ALA A 663 8.63 -17.95 -18.99
CA ALA A 663 8.32 -17.65 -17.59
C ALA A 663 7.96 -16.17 -17.43
N ILE A 664 8.81 -15.28 -17.95
CA ILE A 664 8.54 -13.85 -18.04
C ILE A 664 8.70 -13.44 -19.50
N ASP A 665 7.62 -12.96 -20.08
CA ASP A 665 7.55 -12.34 -21.41
C ASP A 665 7.38 -10.83 -21.27
N THR A 666 8.06 -10.07 -22.11
CA THR A 666 7.96 -8.61 -22.17
C THR A 666 8.11 -8.14 -23.62
N ASN A 667 7.09 -7.47 -24.14
CA ASN A 667 7.10 -6.94 -25.52
C ASN A 667 7.91 -5.62 -25.68
N HIS A 668 8.81 -5.36 -24.74
CA HIS A 668 9.68 -4.19 -24.61
C HIS A 668 10.91 -4.60 -23.78
N ASP A 669 11.77 -3.65 -23.42
CA ASP A 669 12.91 -3.95 -22.55
C ASP A 669 12.48 -4.63 -21.23
N LEU A 670 13.19 -5.69 -20.86
CA LEU A 670 13.09 -6.32 -19.55
C LEU A 670 14.32 -5.94 -18.73
N LYS A 671 14.13 -5.13 -17.68
CA LYS A 671 15.21 -4.59 -16.85
C LYS A 671 15.16 -5.19 -15.47
N ILE A 672 16.18 -5.98 -15.13
CA ILE A 672 16.34 -6.59 -13.81
C ILE A 672 17.54 -5.95 -13.13
N SER A 673 17.29 -5.03 -12.20
CA SER A 673 18.34 -4.26 -11.52
C SER A 673 18.54 -4.61 -10.06
N GLY A 674 17.57 -5.28 -9.43
CA GLY A 674 17.66 -5.74 -8.06
C GLY A 674 16.68 -6.87 -7.78
N GLY A 675 16.57 -7.25 -6.51
CA GLY A 675 15.73 -8.37 -6.08
C GLY A 675 16.27 -9.72 -6.51
N TYR A 676 15.41 -10.72 -6.37
CA TYR A 676 15.72 -12.10 -6.67
C TYR A 676 14.64 -12.66 -7.61
N VAL A 677 15.07 -13.14 -8.76
CA VAL A 677 14.19 -13.60 -9.84
C VAL A 677 14.53 -15.04 -10.16
N ILE A 678 13.56 -15.93 -9.96
CA ILE A 678 13.62 -17.32 -10.40
C ILE A 678 12.58 -17.49 -11.50
N ALA A 679 13.06 -17.60 -12.73
CA ALA A 679 12.24 -17.80 -13.92
C ALA A 679 12.47 -19.21 -14.47
N VAL A 680 11.39 -19.93 -14.75
CA VAL A 680 11.40 -21.36 -15.04
C VAL A 680 10.43 -21.65 -16.18
N THR A 681 10.94 -21.88 -17.39
CA THR A 681 10.17 -22.52 -18.46
C THR A 681 10.61 -23.97 -18.69
N THR A 682 9.67 -24.91 -18.77
CA THR A 682 9.97 -26.31 -19.16
C THR A 682 9.77 -26.58 -20.64
N LYS A 683 9.28 -25.62 -21.42
CA LYS A 683 9.04 -25.79 -22.85
C LYS A 683 10.36 -25.90 -23.62
N GLY A 684 11.28 -24.99 -23.31
CA GLY A 684 12.51 -24.79 -24.08
C GLY A 684 12.22 -24.23 -25.47
N SER A 685 13.26 -24.20 -26.32
CA SER A 685 13.26 -23.50 -27.61
C SER A 685 11.97 -23.70 -28.44
N PRO A 686 11.36 -22.63 -28.99
CA PRO A 686 11.88 -21.26 -29.01
C PRO A 686 11.85 -20.54 -27.64
N GLU A 687 11.02 -20.99 -26.70
CA GLU A 687 10.76 -20.29 -25.45
C GLU A 687 11.95 -20.32 -24.48
N VAL A 688 12.07 -19.25 -23.70
CA VAL A 688 13.12 -18.97 -22.73
C VAL A 688 12.54 -18.59 -21.36
N ALA A 689 13.40 -18.47 -20.34
CA ALA A 689 12.92 -18.11 -19.01
C ALA A 689 12.56 -16.62 -18.94
N LEU A 690 13.37 -15.80 -19.60
CA LEU A 690 13.28 -14.35 -19.63
C LEU A 690 13.35 -13.94 -21.09
N ASP A 691 12.20 -13.55 -21.63
CA ASP A 691 12.03 -13.02 -22.98
C ASP A 691 11.78 -11.51 -22.89
N ALA A 692 12.50 -10.74 -23.71
CA ALA A 692 12.34 -9.30 -23.82
C ALA A 692 12.13 -8.88 -25.27
N ASN A 693 11.69 -9.81 -26.13
CA ASN A 693 11.37 -9.59 -27.53
C ASN A 693 12.56 -8.97 -28.29
N THR A 694 13.77 -9.52 -28.09
CA THR A 694 15.01 -9.03 -28.73
C THR A 694 14.98 -9.04 -30.25
N GLU A 695 14.14 -9.88 -30.86
CA GLU A 695 13.88 -9.92 -32.29
C GLU A 695 13.27 -8.61 -32.84
N GLU A 696 12.56 -7.85 -32.01
CA GLU A 696 11.99 -6.55 -32.36
C GLU A 696 12.91 -5.36 -31.99
N GLY A 697 14.12 -5.66 -31.51
CA GLY A 697 15.16 -4.67 -31.21
C GLY A 697 15.19 -4.18 -29.76
N TYR A 698 14.34 -4.74 -28.89
CA TYR A 698 14.39 -4.58 -27.44
C TYR A 698 15.49 -5.44 -26.81
N ARG A 699 15.61 -5.41 -25.48
CA ARG A 699 16.68 -6.13 -24.79
C ARG A 699 16.36 -6.51 -23.34
N LEU A 700 16.77 -7.72 -22.95
CA LEU A 700 16.98 -8.11 -21.56
C LEU A 700 18.24 -7.46 -20.97
N TYR A 701 18.06 -6.67 -19.91
CA TYR A 701 19.13 -6.08 -19.10
C TYR A 701 19.22 -6.71 -17.71
N ILE A 702 20.40 -7.20 -17.34
CA ILE A 702 20.71 -7.69 -15.98
C ILE A 702 21.77 -6.77 -15.36
N TYR A 703 21.37 -6.00 -14.34
CA TYR A 703 22.28 -5.11 -13.62
C TYR A 703 22.89 -5.74 -12.37
N SER A 704 23.95 -5.10 -11.85
CA SER A 704 24.82 -5.63 -10.79
C SER A 704 24.18 -5.84 -9.42
N GLY A 705 22.90 -5.48 -9.24
CA GLY A 705 22.16 -5.66 -8.00
C GLY A 705 21.22 -6.89 -7.98
N ALA A 706 21.01 -7.55 -9.11
CA ALA A 706 20.01 -8.59 -9.26
C ALA A 706 20.56 -10.01 -9.00
N THR A 707 19.78 -10.86 -8.34
CA THR A 707 20.02 -12.31 -8.32
C THR A 707 19.04 -13.00 -9.25
N VAL A 708 19.52 -13.66 -10.30
CA VAL A 708 18.72 -14.29 -11.35
C VAL A 708 19.07 -15.77 -11.46
N VAL A 709 18.03 -16.61 -11.47
CA VAL A 709 18.08 -18.03 -11.82
C VAL A 709 17.08 -18.27 -12.94
N ALA A 710 17.56 -18.61 -14.13
CA ALA A 710 16.76 -18.77 -15.33
C ALA A 710 16.90 -20.20 -15.90
N TYR A 711 15.86 -21.01 -15.70
CA TYR A 711 15.72 -22.32 -16.34
C TYR A 711 14.89 -22.20 -17.63
N GLY A 712 15.41 -22.76 -18.71
CA GLY A 712 14.99 -22.43 -20.09
C GLY A 712 15.99 -21.51 -20.79
N GLY A 713 16.78 -20.78 -20.01
CA GLY A 713 17.83 -19.89 -20.49
C GLY A 713 17.37 -18.44 -20.63
N LEU A 714 18.26 -17.62 -21.17
CA LEU A 714 18.00 -16.23 -21.56
C LEU A 714 18.00 -16.16 -23.09
N GLU A 715 17.23 -15.24 -23.63
CA GLU A 715 17.27 -14.86 -25.05
C GLU A 715 18.68 -14.45 -25.52
N ARG A 716 18.93 -14.59 -26.82
CA ARG A 716 20.19 -14.14 -27.43
C ARG A 716 20.21 -12.62 -27.51
N GLY A 717 21.32 -12.01 -27.08
CA GLY A 717 21.49 -10.55 -27.17
C GLY A 717 21.20 -9.82 -25.86
N TYR A 718 20.92 -10.55 -24.78
CA TYR A 718 20.88 -10.00 -23.43
C TYR A 718 22.16 -9.19 -23.12
N SER A 719 21.99 -8.12 -22.34
CA SER A 719 23.08 -7.28 -21.85
C SER A 719 23.16 -7.37 -20.33
N ALA A 720 24.30 -7.82 -19.81
CA ALA A 720 24.52 -7.91 -18.37
C ALA A 720 25.74 -7.09 -17.94
N SER A 721 25.59 -6.29 -16.88
CA SER A 721 26.72 -5.60 -16.22
C SER A 721 27.42 -6.49 -15.18
N GLN A 722 26.77 -7.58 -14.76
CA GLN A 722 27.35 -8.63 -13.94
C GLN A 722 27.48 -9.94 -14.72
N THR A 723 28.28 -10.86 -14.20
CA THR A 723 28.57 -12.11 -14.91
C THR A 723 27.40 -13.07 -14.88
N VAL A 724 26.96 -13.52 -16.07
CA VAL A 724 26.02 -14.63 -16.22
C VAL A 724 26.82 -15.92 -16.48
N LYS A 725 26.49 -16.98 -15.75
CA LYS A 725 27.11 -18.31 -15.86
C LYS A 725 26.07 -19.39 -16.13
N SER A 726 26.50 -20.45 -16.78
CA SER A 726 25.78 -21.72 -16.78
C SER A 726 26.22 -22.52 -15.55
N MET A 727 25.27 -22.99 -14.76
CA MET A 727 25.52 -23.83 -13.60
C MET A 727 24.87 -25.20 -13.79
N SER A 728 25.63 -26.28 -13.58
CA SER A 728 25.06 -27.61 -13.53
C SER A 728 24.21 -27.79 -12.28
N CYS A 729 22.97 -28.25 -12.45
CA CYS A 729 22.02 -28.42 -11.35
C CYS A 729 21.54 -29.88 -11.27
N THR A 730 21.17 -30.31 -10.07
CA THR A 730 20.44 -31.57 -9.89
C THR A 730 18.95 -31.25 -9.79
N ALA A 731 18.18 -31.78 -10.74
CA ALA A 731 16.74 -31.60 -10.81
C ALA A 731 16.01 -32.05 -9.54
N GLY A 732 15.02 -31.27 -9.08
CA GLY A 732 14.25 -31.55 -7.86
C GLY A 732 15.05 -31.50 -6.54
N LYS A 733 16.33 -31.12 -6.59
CA LYS A 733 17.20 -30.94 -5.44
C LYS A 733 17.54 -29.47 -5.27
N TRP A 734 17.92 -29.10 -4.05
CA TRP A 734 18.39 -27.75 -3.76
C TRP A 734 19.78 -27.54 -4.36
N ASN A 735 19.97 -26.39 -4.99
CA ASN A 735 21.22 -25.87 -5.50
C ASN A 735 21.47 -24.52 -4.82
N ALA A 736 22.71 -24.03 -4.76
CA ALA A 736 23.02 -22.75 -4.13
C ALA A 736 24.14 -21.99 -4.82
N LEU A 737 24.10 -20.66 -4.69
CA LEU A 737 25.12 -19.73 -5.15
C LEU A 737 25.84 -19.09 -3.96
N TYR A 738 27.16 -18.90 -4.12
CA TYR A 738 28.03 -18.28 -3.13
C TYR A 738 28.97 -17.25 -3.77
N GLY A 739 29.26 -16.17 -3.05
CA GLY A 739 30.33 -15.21 -3.35
C GLY A 739 31.45 -15.34 -2.31
N GLY A 740 32.54 -16.01 -2.67
CA GLY A 740 33.50 -16.47 -1.66
C GLY A 740 32.83 -17.42 -0.66
N ASN A 741 32.86 -17.06 0.63
CA ASN A 741 32.16 -17.79 1.69
C ASN A 741 30.75 -17.22 1.97
N ALA A 742 30.37 -16.09 1.35
CA ALA A 742 29.07 -15.48 1.55
C ALA A 742 28.01 -16.23 0.75
N TYR A 743 26.94 -16.61 1.43
CA TYR A 743 25.78 -17.21 0.80
C TYR A 743 24.99 -16.15 0.03
N LEU A 744 24.54 -16.49 -1.19
CA LEU A 744 23.75 -15.59 -2.03
C LEU A 744 22.29 -16.05 -2.15
N CYS A 745 22.05 -17.25 -2.66
CA CYS A 745 20.70 -17.81 -2.77
C CYS A 745 20.74 -19.35 -2.91
N ALA A 746 19.61 -20.01 -2.64
CA ALA A 746 19.44 -21.45 -2.85
C ALA A 746 18.10 -21.75 -3.50
N PHE A 747 18.08 -22.57 -4.54
CA PHE A 747 16.91 -22.76 -5.38
C PHE A 747 16.70 -24.22 -5.78
N LYS A 748 15.45 -24.59 -6.05
CA LYS A 748 15.06 -25.83 -6.74
C LYS A 748 14.57 -25.49 -8.14
N VAL A 749 14.85 -26.41 -9.05
CA VAL A 749 14.34 -26.39 -10.43
C VAL A 749 13.67 -27.73 -10.78
N PRO A 750 12.78 -27.77 -11.78
CA PRO A 750 11.96 -28.95 -12.11
C PRO A 750 12.76 -30.20 -12.49
N SER A 751 12.07 -31.34 -12.67
CA SER A 751 12.65 -32.56 -13.23
C SER A 751 13.20 -32.32 -14.65
N GLY A 752 14.36 -32.90 -14.98
CA GLY A 752 14.93 -32.84 -16.34
C GLY A 752 15.93 -31.71 -16.60
N VAL A 753 16.28 -30.92 -15.58
CA VAL A 753 17.31 -29.88 -15.68
C VAL A 753 18.72 -30.47 -15.52
N SER A 754 19.62 -30.17 -16.47
CA SER A 754 21.06 -30.45 -16.37
C SER A 754 21.90 -29.18 -16.15
N SER A 755 21.42 -28.01 -16.59
CA SER A 755 22.04 -26.72 -16.32
C SER A 755 21.03 -25.56 -16.35
N VAL A 756 21.35 -24.45 -15.69
CA VAL A 756 20.56 -23.20 -15.69
C VAL A 756 21.45 -21.99 -15.86
N ALA A 757 20.90 -20.89 -16.35
CA ALA A 757 21.58 -19.60 -16.31
C ALA A 757 21.45 -19.01 -14.91
N VAL A 758 22.58 -18.60 -14.32
CA VAL A 758 22.65 -17.96 -13.01
C VAL A 758 23.45 -16.68 -13.08
N SER A 759 23.03 -15.70 -12.31
CA SER A 759 23.69 -14.39 -12.21
C SER A 759 23.41 -13.84 -10.83
N ALA A 760 24.42 -13.41 -10.08
CA ALA A 760 24.22 -12.74 -8.81
C ALA A 760 25.40 -11.82 -8.49
N PRO A 761 25.22 -10.78 -7.67
CA PRO A 761 26.29 -9.90 -7.28
C PRO A 761 27.38 -10.70 -6.56
N SER A 762 28.64 -10.53 -6.97
CA SER A 762 29.80 -11.23 -6.38
C SER A 762 29.80 -12.77 -6.50
N MET A 763 28.92 -13.37 -7.33
CA MET A 763 28.86 -14.82 -7.52
C MET A 763 30.21 -15.40 -7.95
N SER A 764 30.68 -16.38 -7.20
CA SER A 764 31.97 -17.06 -7.42
C SER A 764 31.83 -18.58 -7.53
N TYR A 765 30.88 -19.18 -6.78
CA TYR A 765 30.73 -20.63 -6.69
C TYR A 765 29.27 -21.06 -6.77
N GLY A 766 29.03 -22.23 -7.37
CA GLY A 766 27.75 -22.93 -7.34
C GLY A 766 27.90 -24.27 -6.60
N TYR A 767 26.86 -24.68 -5.89
CA TYR A 767 26.76 -25.97 -5.22
C TYR A 767 25.48 -26.69 -5.62
N SER A 768 25.54 -28.01 -5.75
CA SER A 768 24.39 -28.87 -5.98
C SER A 768 24.16 -29.79 -4.79
N ASN A 769 22.91 -30.25 -4.63
CA ASN A 769 22.49 -31.14 -3.54
C ASN A 769 22.77 -30.57 -2.15
N VAL A 770 22.63 -29.26 -1.99
CA VAL A 770 22.70 -28.61 -0.68
C VAL A 770 21.49 -29.02 0.16
N SER A 771 21.61 -28.93 1.47
CA SER A 771 20.49 -29.08 2.40
C SER A 771 19.99 -27.71 2.82
N VAL A 772 18.68 -27.59 2.95
CA VAL A 772 18.01 -26.37 3.41
C VAL A 772 17.25 -26.71 4.68
N SER A 773 17.60 -26.01 5.76
CA SER A 773 16.95 -26.10 7.07
C SER A 773 16.31 -24.79 7.51
N GLY A 774 16.58 -23.69 6.78
CA GLY A 774 15.99 -22.39 7.01
C GLY A 774 14.65 -22.21 6.29
N THR A 775 14.09 -21.01 6.39
CA THR A 775 12.82 -20.63 5.75
C THR A 775 12.90 -20.74 4.23
N THR A 776 11.87 -21.35 3.66
CA THR A 776 11.67 -21.47 2.22
C THR A 776 10.58 -20.51 1.73
N TYR A 777 10.65 -20.16 0.45
CA TYR A 777 9.74 -19.30 -0.28
C TYR A 777 9.34 -20.00 -1.60
N ALA A 778 8.31 -19.48 -2.26
CA ALA A 778 7.85 -19.93 -3.57
C ALA A 778 7.58 -21.44 -3.62
N ASN A 779 6.71 -21.94 -2.72
CA ASN A 779 6.38 -23.36 -2.64
C ASN A 779 7.60 -24.29 -2.53
N ASP A 780 8.49 -24.01 -1.57
CA ASP A 780 9.72 -24.78 -1.35
C ASP A 780 10.70 -24.78 -2.52
N THR A 781 10.69 -23.76 -3.37
CA THR A 781 11.63 -23.65 -4.49
C THR A 781 12.77 -22.67 -4.23
N TRP A 782 12.72 -21.87 -3.17
CA TRP A 782 13.76 -20.93 -2.82
C TRP A 782 13.99 -20.88 -1.31
N ALA A 783 15.23 -20.70 -0.86
CA ALA A 783 15.58 -20.34 0.50
C ALA A 783 16.64 -19.23 0.52
N VAL A 784 16.74 -18.53 1.66
CA VAL A 784 17.75 -17.47 1.88
C VAL A 784 18.65 -17.73 3.11
N SER A 785 18.47 -18.86 3.80
CA SER A 785 19.23 -19.19 5.00
C SER A 785 19.23 -20.70 5.29
N GLY A 786 20.05 -21.13 6.25
CA GLY A 786 20.10 -22.52 6.72
C GLY A 786 20.63 -23.50 5.66
N ILE A 787 21.53 -23.03 4.80
CA ILE A 787 22.10 -23.79 3.70
C ILE A 787 23.38 -24.48 4.15
N SER A 788 23.50 -25.78 3.87
CA SER A 788 24.68 -26.56 4.24
C SER A 788 24.93 -27.75 3.31
N GLY A 789 26.12 -28.31 3.38
CA GLY A 789 26.51 -29.48 2.59
C GLY A 789 26.51 -29.22 1.08
N GLY A 790 26.27 -30.27 0.31
CA GLY A 790 26.33 -30.25 -1.15
C GLY A 790 27.75 -30.35 -1.70
N SER A 791 27.83 -30.46 -3.02
CA SER A 791 29.09 -30.53 -3.76
C SER A 791 29.20 -29.34 -4.70
N GLN A 792 30.36 -28.69 -4.69
CA GLN A 792 30.64 -27.61 -5.61
C GLN A 792 30.54 -28.11 -7.06
N VAL A 793 29.96 -27.28 -7.93
CA VAL A 793 29.81 -27.53 -9.36
C VAL A 793 30.53 -26.48 -10.18
N SER A 794 30.89 -26.84 -11.40
CA SER A 794 31.52 -25.92 -12.35
C SER A 794 30.54 -24.84 -12.81
N LEU A 795 31.04 -23.60 -12.89
CA LEU A 795 30.35 -22.49 -13.53
C LEU A 795 30.95 -22.26 -14.92
N GLY A 796 30.17 -22.54 -15.96
CA GLY A 796 30.54 -22.33 -17.36
C GLY A 796 30.17 -20.93 -17.84
N ASN A 797 30.81 -20.45 -18.90
CA ASN A 797 30.36 -19.22 -19.58
C ASN A 797 28.98 -19.44 -20.20
N TYR A 798 28.11 -18.43 -20.14
CA TYR A 798 26.78 -18.47 -20.73
C TYR A 798 26.69 -17.51 -21.91
N SER A 799 26.17 -17.97 -23.06
CA SER A 799 26.15 -17.21 -24.31
C SER A 799 24.73 -16.89 -24.84
N GLY A 800 23.68 -17.10 -24.04
CA GLY A 800 22.28 -17.01 -24.49
C GLY A 800 21.88 -18.22 -25.32
N ASN A 801 20.59 -18.55 -25.33
CA ASN A 801 20.02 -19.52 -26.26
C ASN A 801 19.57 -18.79 -27.53
N ASP A 802 19.66 -19.47 -28.67
CA ASP A 802 18.91 -19.06 -29.86
C ASP A 802 17.43 -19.17 -29.52
N GLY A 803 16.81 -18.07 -29.09
CA GLY A 803 15.36 -17.88 -29.25
C GLY A 803 15.10 -18.11 -30.74
N GLY A 804 14.47 -19.24 -31.05
CA GLY A 804 14.27 -19.65 -32.43
C GLY A 804 13.30 -18.67 -33.05
N GLY A 805 13.77 -17.87 -34.02
CA GLY A 805 13.01 -16.77 -34.61
C GLY A 805 11.51 -17.05 -34.71
N GLY A 806 10.75 -16.23 -33.98
CA GLY A 806 9.30 -16.24 -34.01
C GLY A 806 8.81 -16.13 -35.45
N GLY A 807 8.07 -17.15 -35.88
CA GLY A 807 7.19 -16.99 -37.01
C GLY A 807 6.10 -16.00 -36.62
N ASN A 808 6.23 -14.74 -37.06
CA ASN A 808 5.25 -13.66 -36.91
C ASN A 808 5.00 -13.20 -35.45
N PRO A 809 4.70 -11.90 -35.22
CA PRO A 809 4.29 -11.41 -33.91
C PRO A 809 3.03 -12.16 -33.49
N GLY A 810 3.03 -12.77 -32.29
CA GLY A 810 1.85 -13.31 -31.62
C GLY A 810 0.75 -13.80 -32.57
N GLY A 811 1.05 -14.79 -33.40
CA GLY A 811 0.04 -15.46 -34.22
C GLY A 811 -0.85 -16.28 -33.31
N GLY A 812 -2.06 -15.77 -33.04
CA GLY A 812 -3.05 -16.34 -32.14
C GLY A 812 -3.09 -17.87 -32.11
N GLY A 813 -2.85 -18.44 -30.93
CA GLY A 813 -3.01 -19.86 -30.64
C GLY A 813 -4.40 -20.20 -30.12
N GLY A 814 -5.43 -19.83 -30.89
CA GLY A 814 -6.84 -20.08 -30.55
C GLY A 814 -7.76 -20.26 -31.76
N TRP A 815 -7.26 -20.53 -32.96
CA TRP A 815 -8.11 -20.86 -34.12
C TRP A 815 -8.16 -22.37 -34.37
N HIS A 816 -9.23 -23.03 -33.93
CA HIS A 816 -9.88 -24.14 -34.64
C HIS A 816 -11.34 -24.31 -34.17
N HIS A 817 -12.25 -23.78 -34.99
CA HIS A 817 -13.71 -23.99 -35.08
C HIS A 817 -14.64 -23.46 -34.01
#